data_AF-K9XBN1-F1
#
_entry.id   AF-K9XBN1-F1
#
_cell.length_a   1.000
_cell.length_b   1.000
_cell.length_c   1.000
_cell.angle_alpha   90.00
_cell.angle_beta   90.00
_cell.angle_gamma   90.00
#
_symmetry.space_group_name_H-M   'P 1'
#
loop_
_entity.id
_entity.type
_entity.pdbx_description
1 polymer ?
#
loop_
_entity_poly.entity_id
_entity_poly.type
_entity_poly.pdbx_seq_one_letter_code
_entity_poly.pdbx_strand_id
1 'polypeptide(L)'
;MTSSIRFLMCPPDHYDVDYVINPWMEGNIHKSSRDRAVDQWQKLHHVIKDHAIVDLVQPEKGVPDMVFTANAGLVLGDNVVLSRFYHKERQGEEPYFKAWFESQGYTVYELPKDLPFEGAGDALLDREGRWLWAGYGFRSELDSHPYIAKGLDIEVISLRLMDERFYHLDTCFCPLSGGYLLYYPPAFDSYSNRMIEMRVAPEKRIAIAEADAVNFACNAVNIDSVVIMNKASDNLKQRLAKAGFQVLETPLTEFLKAGGAAKCLTLRVTEPVRSEVTANVSVESRTIRLEGHLLDTGLINRALDLIVENSGSFQVLKFNLGEQRQSTSTAEVKVSAPSHDVMESIISQLIDLGAVDLPQDERDAKLEPVLQAGVAPDDFYVTTIYPTEVRINGEWVRVQNQRMDGAIAIKRMADGILARCKLLRDLEVDEHVVVDVQGIRTIRKAESREQRNAQEFSFMSAGVSSERRVELVVEQVAWELRKIRDQGGKVVVTAGPVVIHTGGGEHLSRLIREGYVQALLGGNAIAVHDMEQNMMGTSLGVDMQRGVAVRGGHRHHLKVINMIRRYGNIAKAVEQGALNSGVMYECVRAGVPFSLAGSIRDDGPLPDTQMDLIKAQQEYAQLLQGADMILMLSSMLHSIGVGNMTPAGVKMVCVDINPAVVTKLSDRGSVESVGVVTDVGLFLSLLLQQLDRLTSPYHVAQMV
;
A
#
# COMPACT_ATOMS: atom_id res chain seq x y z
N MET A 1 -27.74 26.26 -20.15
CA MET A 1 -28.51 25.03 -20.43
C MET A 1 -27.60 23.89 -20.06
N THR A 2 -27.87 23.15 -18.98
CA THR A 2 -27.09 21.96 -18.63
C THR A 2 -27.31 20.93 -19.74
N SER A 3 -26.24 20.58 -20.46
CA SER A 3 -26.29 19.57 -21.51
C SER A 3 -26.82 18.25 -20.93
N SER A 4 -27.74 17.61 -21.66
CA SER A 4 -28.20 16.25 -21.36
C SER A 4 -27.02 15.28 -21.33
N ILE A 5 -26.94 14.43 -20.31
CA ILE A 5 -25.89 13.42 -20.18
C ILE A 5 -25.99 12.44 -21.36
N ARG A 6 -24.86 12.15 -22.02
CA ARG A 6 -24.75 11.18 -23.12
C ARG A 6 -23.72 10.10 -22.79
N PHE A 7 -24.06 8.86 -23.13
CA PHE A 7 -23.18 7.71 -23.07
C PHE A 7 -22.99 7.10 -24.46
N LEU A 8 -21.79 6.61 -24.74
CA LEU A 8 -21.49 5.70 -25.85
C LEU A 8 -21.52 4.25 -25.37
N MET A 9 -22.24 3.40 -26.08
CA MET A 9 -22.26 1.94 -25.89
C MET A 9 -22.04 1.22 -27.24
N CYS A 10 -21.78 -0.09 -27.20
CA CYS A 10 -21.66 -0.93 -28.39
C CYS A 10 -22.48 -2.22 -28.21
N PRO A 11 -23.39 -2.57 -29.14
CA PRO A 11 -24.21 -3.79 -29.06
C PRO A 11 -23.38 -5.09 -29.13
N PRO A 12 -23.77 -6.17 -28.43
CA PRO A 12 -23.00 -7.41 -28.36
C PRO A 12 -23.22 -8.37 -29.55
N ASP A 13 -23.42 -7.84 -30.76
CA ASP A 13 -23.76 -8.63 -31.96
C ASP A 13 -22.65 -9.63 -32.34
N HIS A 14 -21.40 -9.27 -32.03
CA HIS A 14 -20.21 -10.06 -32.27
C HIS A 14 -19.46 -10.44 -30.98
N TYR A 15 -20.10 -10.26 -29.83
CA TYR A 15 -19.52 -10.61 -28.53
C TYR A 15 -19.32 -12.13 -28.39
N ASP A 16 -18.15 -12.50 -27.87
CA ASP A 16 -17.78 -13.80 -27.33
C ASP A 16 -16.49 -13.63 -26.47
N VAL A 17 -16.08 -14.66 -25.74
CA VAL A 17 -14.74 -14.74 -25.14
C VAL A 17 -13.86 -15.57 -26.08
N ASP A 18 -13.11 -14.90 -26.96
CA ASP A 18 -12.28 -15.54 -27.99
C ASP A 18 -10.85 -15.86 -27.52
N TYR A 19 -10.39 -15.19 -26.46
CA TYR A 19 -9.02 -15.25 -25.96
C TYR A 19 -8.98 -14.95 -24.45
N VAL A 20 -7.78 -15.00 -23.85
CA VAL A 20 -7.55 -14.68 -22.43
C VAL A 20 -6.49 -13.59 -22.33
N ILE A 21 -6.90 -12.42 -21.88
CA ILE A 21 -6.03 -11.25 -21.62
C ILE A 21 -6.25 -10.65 -20.23
N ASN A 22 -7.03 -11.33 -19.38
CA ASN A 22 -7.23 -11.02 -17.97
C ASN A 22 -7.67 -12.30 -17.22
N PRO A 23 -7.56 -12.34 -15.87
CA PRO A 23 -7.88 -13.54 -15.09
C PRO A 23 -9.34 -14.00 -15.17
N TRP A 24 -10.29 -13.12 -15.49
CA TRP A 24 -11.71 -13.47 -15.56
C TRP A 24 -12.05 -14.26 -16.82
N MET A 25 -11.30 -14.05 -17.91
CA MET A 25 -11.44 -14.80 -19.16
C MET A 25 -10.93 -16.24 -19.05
N GLU A 26 -10.07 -16.53 -18.06
CA GLU A 26 -9.48 -17.85 -17.87
C GLU A 26 -10.57 -18.92 -17.70
N GLY A 27 -10.49 -19.97 -18.51
CA GLY A 27 -11.50 -21.03 -18.53
C GLY A 27 -12.88 -20.64 -19.09
N ASN A 28 -13.07 -19.43 -19.63
CA ASN A 28 -14.33 -18.94 -20.19
C ASN A 28 -14.38 -18.84 -21.74
N ILE A 29 -13.29 -19.22 -22.44
CA ILE A 29 -13.24 -19.22 -23.91
C ILE A 29 -14.43 -20.00 -24.49
N HIS A 30 -15.18 -19.35 -25.40
CA HIS A 30 -16.39 -19.86 -26.05
C HIS A 30 -17.47 -20.39 -25.11
N LYS A 31 -17.49 -19.94 -23.85
CA LYS A 31 -18.55 -20.23 -22.86
C LYS A 31 -19.55 -19.09 -22.70
N SER A 32 -19.46 -18.05 -23.53
CA SER A 32 -20.46 -16.98 -23.57
C SER A 32 -21.75 -17.46 -24.22
N SER A 33 -22.89 -17.11 -23.64
CA SER A 33 -24.20 -17.27 -24.26
C SER A 33 -24.61 -15.96 -24.89
N ARG A 34 -24.48 -15.85 -26.22
CA ARG A 34 -24.80 -14.62 -26.94
C ARG A 34 -26.23 -14.13 -26.71
N ASP A 35 -27.22 -15.03 -26.72
CA ASP A 35 -28.62 -14.66 -26.47
C ASP A 35 -28.80 -14.03 -25.08
N ARG A 36 -28.13 -14.60 -24.06
CA ARG A 36 -28.15 -14.03 -22.71
C ARG A 36 -27.36 -12.72 -22.63
N ALA A 37 -26.23 -12.61 -23.33
CA ALA A 37 -25.46 -11.37 -23.39
C ALA A 37 -26.28 -10.24 -24.02
N VAL A 38 -27.02 -10.53 -25.10
CA VAL A 38 -27.96 -9.57 -25.73
C VAL A 38 -29.05 -9.17 -24.75
N ASP A 39 -29.72 -10.11 -24.08
CA ASP A 39 -30.78 -9.78 -23.08
C ASP A 39 -30.24 -8.92 -21.92
N GLN A 40 -29.08 -9.27 -21.38
CA GLN A 40 -28.43 -8.53 -20.30
C GLN A 40 -28.00 -7.13 -20.72
N TRP A 41 -27.39 -7.00 -21.90
CA TRP A 41 -26.99 -5.71 -22.46
C TRP A 41 -28.19 -4.83 -22.75
N GLN A 42 -29.26 -5.39 -23.34
CA GLN A 42 -30.49 -4.66 -23.62
C GLN A 42 -31.10 -4.10 -22.33
N LYS A 43 -31.14 -4.88 -21.24
CA LYS A 43 -31.62 -4.39 -19.94
C LYS A 43 -30.80 -3.20 -19.44
N LEU A 44 -29.47 -3.28 -19.47
CA LEU A 44 -28.61 -2.16 -19.10
C LEU A 44 -28.85 -0.93 -19.99
N HIS A 45 -28.89 -1.13 -21.31
CA HIS A 45 -29.17 -0.07 -22.28
C HIS A 45 -30.51 0.63 -22.02
N HIS A 46 -31.58 -0.12 -21.73
CA HIS A 46 -32.89 0.44 -21.40
C HIS A 46 -32.84 1.24 -20.10
N VAL A 47 -32.23 0.69 -19.03
CA VAL A 47 -32.12 1.39 -17.73
C VAL A 47 -31.34 2.69 -17.89
N ILE A 48 -30.26 2.72 -18.66
CA ILE A 48 -29.50 3.97 -18.89
C ILE A 48 -30.32 4.95 -19.73
N LYS A 49 -31.02 4.46 -20.76
CA LYS A 49 -31.83 5.29 -21.67
C LYS A 49 -33.01 5.99 -20.97
N ASP A 50 -33.50 5.42 -19.87
CA ASP A 50 -34.52 6.06 -19.02
C ASP A 50 -33.98 7.28 -18.25
N HIS A 51 -32.65 7.44 -18.17
CA HIS A 51 -31.99 8.50 -17.39
C HIS A 51 -31.04 9.38 -18.21
N ALA A 52 -30.59 8.93 -19.38
CA ALA A 52 -29.60 9.61 -20.21
C ALA A 52 -29.76 9.27 -21.70
N ILE A 53 -29.07 10.02 -22.55
CA ILE A 53 -28.98 9.70 -23.99
C ILE A 53 -27.93 8.61 -24.18
N VAL A 54 -28.21 7.66 -25.07
CA VAL A 54 -27.27 6.60 -25.45
C VAL A 54 -27.03 6.63 -26.96
N ASP A 55 -25.77 6.86 -27.33
CA ASP A 55 -25.25 6.70 -28.67
C ASP A 55 -24.63 5.31 -28.82
N LEU A 56 -24.67 4.77 -30.04
CA LEU A 56 -24.13 3.45 -30.35
C LEU A 56 -23.02 3.55 -31.39
N VAL A 57 -21.92 2.84 -31.15
CA VAL A 57 -20.95 2.51 -32.20
C VAL A 57 -21.38 1.21 -32.88
N GLN A 58 -21.08 1.09 -34.17
CA GLN A 58 -21.35 -0.12 -34.93
C GLN A 58 -20.43 -1.26 -34.44
N PRO A 59 -20.98 -2.44 -34.10
CA PRO A 59 -20.17 -3.58 -33.69
C PRO A 59 -19.44 -4.18 -34.90
N GLU A 60 -18.19 -4.62 -34.68
CA GLU A 60 -17.33 -5.14 -35.75
C GLU A 60 -16.90 -6.59 -35.48
N LYS A 61 -16.84 -7.39 -36.54
CA LYS A 61 -16.51 -8.80 -36.43
C LYS A 61 -15.02 -9.00 -36.19
N GLY A 62 -14.66 -9.83 -35.21
CA GLY A 62 -13.28 -10.15 -34.87
C GLY A 62 -12.66 -9.25 -33.79
N VAL A 63 -13.44 -8.30 -33.27
CA VAL A 63 -13.09 -7.46 -32.11
C VAL A 63 -14.21 -7.57 -31.05
N PRO A 64 -14.34 -8.75 -30.39
CA PRO A 64 -15.49 -9.04 -29.54
C PRO A 64 -15.60 -8.10 -28.33
N ASP A 65 -14.47 -7.57 -27.85
CA ASP A 65 -14.40 -6.66 -26.71
C ASP A 65 -14.77 -5.20 -27.05
N MET A 66 -15.13 -4.90 -28.30
CA MET A 66 -15.60 -3.56 -28.71
C MET A 66 -16.88 -3.13 -27.96
N VAL A 67 -17.60 -4.09 -27.33
CA VAL A 67 -18.70 -3.83 -26.39
C VAL A 67 -18.26 -3.00 -25.17
N PHE A 68 -16.99 -3.07 -24.78
CA PHE A 68 -16.42 -2.37 -23.63
C PHE A 68 -15.94 -0.97 -24.01
N THR A 69 -16.90 -0.09 -24.30
CA THR A 69 -16.65 1.28 -24.78
C THR A 69 -15.98 2.18 -23.75
N ALA A 70 -15.96 1.83 -22.46
CA ALA A 70 -15.18 2.55 -21.45
C ALA A 70 -13.69 2.65 -21.84
N ASN A 71 -13.18 1.65 -22.58
CA ASN A 71 -11.81 1.62 -23.05
C ASN A 71 -11.61 2.22 -24.45
N ALA A 72 -12.59 2.93 -25.00
CA ALA A 72 -12.43 3.60 -26.30
C ALA A 72 -11.48 4.80 -26.21
N GLY A 73 -11.50 5.49 -25.08
CA GLY A 73 -10.71 6.69 -24.82
C GLY A 73 -11.18 7.38 -23.55
N LEU A 74 -10.60 8.55 -23.28
CA LEU A 74 -10.98 9.42 -22.17
C LEU A 74 -11.42 10.79 -22.69
N VAL A 75 -12.68 11.15 -22.43
CA VAL A 75 -13.32 12.36 -22.92
C VAL A 75 -13.37 13.42 -21.83
N LEU A 76 -12.98 14.66 -22.16
CA LEU A 76 -13.23 15.85 -21.33
C LEU A 76 -13.47 17.07 -22.23
N GLY A 77 -14.66 17.65 -22.14
CA GLY A 77 -15.08 18.71 -23.06
C GLY A 77 -15.12 18.22 -24.51
N ASP A 78 -14.47 18.96 -25.40
CA ASP A 78 -14.37 18.62 -26.83
C ASP A 78 -13.12 17.77 -27.16
N ASN A 79 -12.34 17.40 -26.15
CA ASN A 79 -11.09 16.67 -26.30
C ASN A 79 -11.26 15.19 -25.91
N VAL A 80 -10.58 14.31 -26.63
CA VAL A 80 -10.48 12.89 -26.27
C VAL A 80 -9.04 12.41 -26.40
N VAL A 81 -8.53 11.75 -25.36
CA VAL A 81 -7.31 10.93 -25.48
C VAL A 81 -7.74 9.54 -25.91
N LEU A 82 -7.41 9.16 -27.14
CA LEU A 82 -7.75 7.83 -27.68
C LEU A 82 -6.98 6.75 -26.91
N SER A 83 -7.64 5.63 -26.66
CA SER A 83 -6.97 4.48 -26.07
C SER A 83 -5.95 3.86 -27.00
N ARG A 84 -4.88 3.36 -26.39
CA ARG A 84 -3.81 2.57 -27.02
C ARG A 84 -3.72 1.26 -26.25
N PHE A 85 -4.21 0.17 -26.83
CA PHE A 85 -4.39 -1.07 -26.07
C PHE A 85 -3.06 -1.79 -25.85
N TYR A 86 -2.87 -2.32 -24.64
CA TYR A 86 -1.70 -3.11 -24.29
C TYR A 86 -1.67 -4.42 -25.11
N HIS A 87 -2.81 -5.11 -25.17
CA HIS A 87 -2.96 -6.38 -25.86
C HIS A 87 -3.32 -6.19 -27.34
N LYS A 88 -2.58 -6.87 -28.22
CA LYS A 88 -2.81 -6.88 -29.67
C LYS A 88 -4.23 -7.32 -30.06
N GLU A 89 -4.85 -8.15 -29.23
CA GLU A 89 -6.21 -8.67 -29.40
C GLU A 89 -7.24 -7.52 -29.47
N ARG A 90 -7.01 -6.42 -28.73
CA ARG A 90 -7.90 -5.24 -28.69
C ARG A 90 -7.42 -4.07 -29.54
N GLN A 91 -6.17 -4.06 -30.00
CA GLN A 91 -5.63 -2.98 -30.85
C GLN A 91 -6.41 -2.81 -32.18
N GLY A 92 -7.12 -3.85 -32.62
CA GLY A 92 -8.03 -3.77 -33.78
C GLY A 92 -9.25 -2.87 -33.57
N GLU A 93 -9.58 -2.51 -32.33
CA GLU A 93 -10.71 -1.63 -31.98
C GLU A 93 -10.39 -0.14 -32.19
N GLU A 94 -9.12 0.25 -32.04
CA GLU A 94 -8.66 1.65 -32.06
C GLU A 94 -9.17 2.44 -33.27
N PRO A 95 -9.10 1.92 -34.53
CA PRO A 95 -9.55 2.68 -35.69
C PRO A 95 -11.05 2.98 -35.69
N TYR A 96 -11.87 2.08 -35.14
CA TYR A 96 -13.33 2.25 -35.11
C TYR A 96 -13.74 3.27 -34.05
N PHE A 97 -13.11 3.24 -32.87
CA PHE A 97 -13.34 4.25 -31.85
C PHE A 97 -12.85 5.63 -32.31
N LYS A 98 -11.67 5.70 -32.94
CA LYS A 98 -11.17 6.93 -33.54
C LYS A 98 -12.15 7.52 -34.54
N ALA A 99 -12.61 6.71 -35.51
CA ALA A 99 -13.55 7.14 -36.52
C ALA A 99 -14.87 7.66 -35.91
N TRP A 100 -15.36 6.99 -34.85
CA TRP A 100 -16.53 7.45 -34.12
C TRP A 100 -16.30 8.83 -33.48
N PHE A 101 -15.20 9.01 -32.73
CA PHE A 101 -14.90 10.30 -32.09
C PHE A 101 -14.75 11.44 -33.10
N GLU A 102 -14.02 11.22 -34.20
CA GLU A 102 -13.85 12.21 -35.27
C GLU A 102 -15.19 12.57 -35.92
N SER A 103 -16.07 11.57 -36.14
CA SER A 103 -17.41 11.81 -36.71
C SER A 103 -18.33 12.63 -35.80
N GLN A 104 -18.10 12.58 -34.48
CA GLN A 104 -18.85 13.35 -33.49
C GLN A 104 -18.23 14.74 -33.22
N GLY A 105 -17.10 15.07 -33.86
CA GLY A 105 -16.45 16.38 -33.77
C GLY A 105 -15.47 16.55 -32.62
N TYR A 106 -15.04 15.46 -31.96
CA TYR A 106 -14.01 15.54 -30.92
C TYR A 106 -12.63 15.80 -31.50
N THR A 107 -11.80 16.53 -30.75
CA THR A 107 -10.36 16.63 -31.01
C THR A 107 -9.67 15.41 -30.43
N VAL A 108 -9.18 14.53 -31.31
CA VAL A 108 -8.56 13.26 -30.92
C VAL A 108 -7.06 13.42 -30.73
N TYR A 109 -6.59 13.10 -29.53
CA TYR A 109 -5.17 13.01 -29.17
C TYR A 109 -4.75 11.53 -29.13
N GLU A 110 -3.68 11.19 -29.84
CA GLU A 110 -3.09 9.86 -29.81
C GLU A 110 -1.78 9.85 -29.02
N LEU A 111 -1.60 8.82 -28.20
CA LEU A 111 -0.36 8.56 -27.48
C LEU A 111 0.68 7.92 -28.42
N PRO A 112 1.98 7.96 -28.05
CA PRO A 112 2.99 7.15 -28.71
C PRO A 112 2.57 5.68 -28.85
N LYS A 113 2.91 5.05 -29.97
CA LYS A 113 2.39 3.73 -30.35
C LYS A 113 2.62 2.64 -29.29
N ASP A 114 3.77 2.69 -28.61
CA ASP A 114 4.19 1.70 -27.62
C ASP A 114 3.95 2.19 -26.17
N LEU A 115 3.11 3.22 -25.98
CA LEU A 115 2.72 3.74 -24.67
C LEU A 115 1.22 3.46 -24.43
N PRO A 116 0.87 2.32 -23.81
CA PRO A 116 -0.51 1.90 -23.66
C PRO A 116 -1.26 2.73 -22.61
N PHE A 117 -2.55 2.92 -22.88
CA PHE A 117 -3.53 3.62 -22.05
C PHE A 117 -4.93 3.17 -22.44
N GLU A 118 -5.73 2.69 -21.50
CA GLU A 118 -7.02 2.04 -21.79
C GLU A 118 -8.24 2.86 -21.35
N GLY A 119 -8.14 4.19 -21.50
CA GLY A 119 -9.29 5.10 -21.55
C GLY A 119 -9.97 5.31 -20.21
N ALA A 120 -11.28 5.56 -20.24
CA ALA A 120 -12.08 5.77 -19.04
C ALA A 120 -12.27 4.51 -18.16
N GLY A 121 -11.83 3.35 -18.62
CA GLY A 121 -11.68 2.16 -17.78
C GLY A 121 -10.52 2.30 -16.79
N ASP A 122 -9.43 2.97 -17.20
CA ASP A 122 -8.26 3.21 -16.35
C ASP A 122 -8.14 4.65 -15.84
N ALA A 123 -8.93 5.58 -16.35
CA ALA A 123 -8.90 6.97 -15.89
C ALA A 123 -10.31 7.50 -15.62
N LEU A 124 -10.60 7.81 -14.35
CA LEU A 124 -11.92 8.19 -13.89
C LEU A 124 -11.92 9.63 -13.37
N LEU A 125 -12.79 10.45 -13.94
CA LEU A 125 -12.99 11.82 -13.48
C LEU A 125 -13.65 11.83 -12.10
N ASP A 126 -13.14 12.69 -11.23
CA ASP A 126 -13.93 13.16 -10.10
C ASP A 126 -15.26 13.73 -10.61
N ARG A 127 -16.40 13.34 -10.02
CA ARG A 127 -17.72 13.71 -10.56
C ARG A 127 -18.01 15.20 -10.48
N GLU A 128 -17.30 15.92 -9.61
CA GLU A 128 -17.36 17.38 -9.54
C GLU A 128 -16.43 18.05 -10.55
N GLY A 129 -15.59 17.30 -11.26
CA GLY A 129 -14.66 17.79 -12.29
C GLY A 129 -13.42 18.47 -11.72
N ARG A 130 -12.98 18.10 -10.51
CA ARG A 130 -11.83 18.73 -9.84
C ARG A 130 -10.48 18.20 -10.34
N TRP A 131 -10.40 16.90 -10.61
CA TRP A 131 -9.20 16.20 -11.07
C TRP A 131 -9.58 14.86 -11.72
N LEU A 132 -8.59 14.19 -12.29
CA LEU A 132 -8.67 12.86 -12.87
C LEU A 132 -7.89 11.85 -12.01
N TRP A 133 -8.51 10.72 -11.70
CA TRP A 133 -7.83 9.56 -11.13
C TRP A 133 -7.36 8.66 -12.26
N ALA A 134 -6.07 8.32 -12.33
CA ALA A 134 -5.50 7.49 -13.38
C ALA A 134 -4.81 6.26 -12.79
N GLY A 135 -5.27 5.08 -13.18
CA GLY A 135 -4.77 3.77 -12.79
C GLY A 135 -3.57 3.35 -13.65
N TYR A 136 -2.59 2.70 -13.03
CA TYR A 136 -1.49 2.03 -13.72
C TYR A 136 -1.11 0.74 -13.00
N GLY A 137 -0.39 -0.16 -13.69
CA GLY A 137 0.16 -1.38 -13.11
C GLY A 137 -0.01 -2.62 -13.98
N PHE A 138 -1.14 -2.72 -14.70
CA PHE A 138 -1.44 -3.88 -15.56
C PHE A 138 -1.65 -3.50 -17.03
N ARG A 139 -2.36 -2.40 -17.30
CA ARG A 139 -2.80 -2.00 -18.65
C ARG A 139 -2.20 -0.66 -19.07
N SER A 140 -2.64 0.42 -18.43
CA SER A 140 -2.11 1.75 -18.69
C SER A 140 -0.73 1.94 -18.07
N GLU A 141 0.19 2.56 -18.81
CA GLU A 141 1.53 2.91 -18.33
C GLU A 141 1.51 4.22 -17.54
N LEU A 142 2.30 4.28 -16.47
CA LEU A 142 2.46 5.50 -15.65
C LEU A 142 2.90 6.71 -16.49
N ASP A 143 3.73 6.46 -17.51
CA ASP A 143 4.24 7.47 -18.43
C ASP A 143 3.16 8.09 -19.34
N SER A 144 1.96 7.51 -19.42
CA SER A 144 0.83 8.10 -20.15
C SER A 144 0.19 9.27 -19.39
N HIS A 145 0.29 9.31 -18.05
CA HIS A 145 -0.43 10.27 -17.22
C HIS A 145 -0.04 11.74 -17.50
N PRO A 146 1.23 12.11 -17.72
CA PRO A 146 1.60 13.47 -18.12
C PRO A 146 1.02 13.89 -19.48
N TYR A 147 0.86 12.95 -20.42
CA TYR A 147 0.22 13.24 -21.71
C TYR A 147 -1.27 13.50 -21.53
N ILE A 148 -1.94 12.76 -20.64
CA ILE A 148 -3.35 12.96 -20.32
C ILE A 148 -3.56 14.31 -19.64
N ALA A 149 -2.74 14.64 -18.63
CA ALA A 149 -2.79 15.92 -17.92
C ALA A 149 -2.68 17.09 -18.91
N LYS A 150 -1.73 17.01 -19.84
CA LYS A 150 -1.52 18.03 -20.87
C LYS A 150 -2.63 18.05 -21.94
N GLY A 151 -3.09 16.89 -22.39
CA GLY A 151 -4.06 16.76 -23.48
C GLY A 151 -5.46 17.18 -23.08
N LEU A 152 -5.83 16.96 -21.81
CA LEU A 152 -7.14 17.30 -21.27
C LEU A 152 -7.15 18.53 -20.34
N ASP A 153 -5.98 19.13 -20.10
CA ASP A 153 -5.77 20.28 -19.22
C ASP A 153 -6.34 20.08 -17.80
N ILE A 154 -6.01 18.94 -17.18
CA ILE A 154 -6.55 18.53 -15.88
C ILE A 154 -5.45 18.06 -14.91
N GLU A 155 -5.67 18.23 -13.61
CA GLU A 155 -4.86 17.58 -12.58
C GLU A 155 -5.05 16.05 -12.66
N VAL A 156 -3.96 15.29 -12.72
CA VAL A 156 -3.98 13.82 -12.76
C VAL A 156 -3.33 13.24 -11.51
N ILE A 157 -4.08 12.39 -10.81
CA ILE A 157 -3.65 11.66 -9.62
C ILE A 157 -3.43 10.19 -9.98
N SER A 158 -2.21 9.71 -9.82
CA SER A 158 -1.82 8.34 -10.20
C SER A 158 -2.10 7.35 -9.08
N LEU A 159 -2.79 6.25 -9.38
CA LEU A 159 -3.11 5.15 -8.47
C LEU A 159 -2.56 3.83 -9.04
N ARG A 160 -1.79 3.10 -8.24
CA ARG A 160 -1.24 1.80 -8.61
C ARG A 160 -2.23 0.68 -8.30
N LEU A 161 -2.57 -0.11 -9.31
CA LEU A 161 -3.35 -1.33 -9.20
C LEU A 161 -2.43 -2.51 -8.86
N MET A 162 -2.83 -3.32 -7.88
CA MET A 162 -1.99 -4.39 -7.31
C MET A 162 -2.59 -5.79 -7.44
N ASP A 163 -3.90 -5.88 -7.70
CA ASP A 163 -4.62 -7.14 -7.82
C ASP A 163 -5.01 -7.36 -9.29
N GLU A 164 -4.49 -8.42 -9.90
CA GLU A 164 -4.73 -8.76 -11.31
C GLU A 164 -6.21 -8.99 -11.63
N ARG A 165 -7.04 -9.31 -10.62
CA ARG A 165 -8.49 -9.41 -10.78
C ARG A 165 -9.12 -8.04 -11.05
N PHE A 166 -8.50 -6.97 -10.54
CA PHE A 166 -8.95 -5.59 -10.70
C PHE A 166 -7.98 -4.82 -11.61
N TYR A 167 -7.80 -5.35 -12.82
CA TYR A 167 -6.78 -4.91 -13.79
C TYR A 167 -7.04 -3.53 -14.43
N HIS A 168 -8.28 -3.04 -14.34
CA HIS A 168 -8.67 -1.67 -14.71
C HIS A 168 -9.17 -0.91 -13.48
N LEU A 169 -8.90 0.40 -13.43
CA LEU A 169 -9.31 1.24 -12.31
C LEU A 169 -10.82 1.19 -12.04
N ASP A 170 -11.64 1.17 -13.08
CA ASP A 170 -13.11 1.15 -12.98
C ASP A 170 -13.70 -0.16 -12.43
N THR A 171 -12.90 -1.19 -12.25
CA THR A 171 -13.34 -2.46 -11.64
C THR A 171 -13.31 -2.41 -10.12
N CYS A 172 -12.52 -1.50 -9.54
CA CYS A 172 -12.31 -1.36 -8.11
C CYS A 172 -12.47 0.08 -7.58
N PHE A 173 -12.74 1.06 -8.44
CA PHE A 173 -12.87 2.48 -8.10
C PHE A 173 -14.01 3.16 -8.88
N CYS A 174 -14.84 3.95 -8.20
CA CYS A 174 -15.97 4.62 -8.81
C CYS A 174 -16.28 5.94 -8.09
N PRO A 175 -15.84 7.07 -8.65
CA PRO A 175 -16.28 8.39 -8.20
C PRO A 175 -17.79 8.56 -8.43
N LEU A 176 -18.49 9.04 -7.40
CA LEU A 176 -19.93 9.25 -7.40
C LEU A 176 -20.27 10.73 -7.19
N SER A 177 -21.48 11.11 -7.59
CA SER A 177 -22.01 12.47 -7.42
C SER A 177 -21.99 12.93 -5.95
N GLY A 178 -21.84 14.24 -5.72
CA GLY A 178 -21.75 14.79 -4.35
C GLY A 178 -20.47 14.43 -3.60
N GLY A 179 -19.40 14.13 -4.32
CA GLY A 179 -18.05 13.87 -3.80
C GLY A 179 -17.87 12.52 -3.11
N TYR A 180 -18.83 11.59 -3.27
CA TYR A 180 -18.72 10.24 -2.75
C TYR A 180 -17.76 9.38 -3.59
N LEU A 181 -17.14 8.40 -2.95
CA LEU A 181 -16.28 7.43 -3.62
C LEU A 181 -16.65 6.02 -3.20
N LEU A 182 -17.00 5.17 -4.17
CA LEU A 182 -17.15 3.74 -4.00
C LEU A 182 -15.87 3.05 -4.46
N TYR A 183 -15.16 2.36 -3.57
CA TYR A 183 -13.88 1.73 -3.94
C TYR A 183 -13.56 0.49 -3.09
N TYR A 184 -12.66 -0.34 -3.59
CA TYR A 184 -12.12 -1.53 -2.90
C TYR A 184 -10.66 -1.29 -2.52
N PRO A 185 -10.36 -0.91 -1.26
CA PRO A 185 -9.00 -0.54 -0.83
C PRO A 185 -7.89 -1.56 -1.13
N PRO A 186 -8.10 -2.89 -0.97
CA PRO A 186 -7.06 -3.89 -1.23
C PRO A 186 -6.63 -4.04 -2.69
N ALA A 187 -7.32 -3.41 -3.66
CA ALA A 187 -6.85 -3.36 -5.05
C ALA A 187 -5.67 -2.40 -5.27
N PHE A 188 -5.33 -1.58 -4.27
CA PHE A 188 -4.35 -0.50 -4.35
C PHE A 188 -3.17 -0.72 -3.40
N ASP A 189 -2.00 -0.19 -3.75
CA ASP A 189 -0.87 -0.13 -2.80
C ASP A 189 -1.10 0.90 -1.69
N SER A 190 -0.23 0.89 -0.68
CA SER A 190 -0.30 1.79 0.49
C SER A 190 -0.22 3.27 0.10
N TYR A 191 0.64 3.62 -0.87
CA TYR A 191 0.74 4.98 -1.42
C TYR A 191 -0.58 5.45 -2.02
N SER A 192 -1.18 4.63 -2.88
CA SER A 192 -2.41 4.95 -3.59
C SER A 192 -3.60 5.06 -2.64
N ASN A 193 -3.70 4.16 -1.67
CA ASN A 193 -4.68 4.28 -0.59
C ASN A 193 -4.51 5.61 0.15
N ARG A 194 -3.30 5.97 0.60
CA ARG A 194 -3.05 7.24 1.29
C ARG A 194 -3.45 8.45 0.43
N MET A 195 -3.18 8.44 -0.87
CA MET A 195 -3.62 9.50 -1.79
C MET A 195 -5.14 9.64 -1.85
N ILE A 196 -5.86 8.52 -1.87
CA ILE A 196 -7.34 8.50 -1.82
C ILE A 196 -7.82 9.11 -0.50
N GLU A 197 -7.24 8.71 0.63
CA GLU A 197 -7.66 9.15 1.96
C GLU A 197 -7.39 10.64 2.23
N MET A 198 -6.31 11.18 1.65
CA MET A 198 -5.98 12.60 1.73
C MET A 198 -6.92 13.48 0.88
N ARG A 199 -7.49 12.92 -0.20
CA ARG A 199 -8.33 13.65 -1.16
C ARG A 199 -9.82 13.49 -0.90
N VAL A 200 -10.25 12.38 -0.28
CA VAL A 200 -11.65 12.05 -0.02
C VAL A 200 -11.90 11.85 1.48
N ALA A 201 -12.73 12.73 2.04
CA ALA A 201 -13.08 12.70 3.46
C ALA A 201 -13.71 11.35 3.89
N PRO A 202 -13.46 10.86 5.12
CA PRO A 202 -13.93 9.55 5.60
C PRO A 202 -15.43 9.30 5.39
N GLU A 203 -16.28 10.30 5.63
CA GLU A 203 -17.74 10.23 5.50
C GLU A 203 -18.22 10.11 4.04
N LYS A 204 -17.35 10.40 3.07
CA LYS A 204 -17.59 10.26 1.63
C LYS A 204 -17.01 8.96 1.06
N ARG A 205 -16.21 8.23 1.83
CA ARG A 205 -15.60 6.96 1.42
C ARG A 205 -16.53 5.79 1.70
N ILE A 206 -16.98 5.12 0.64
CA ILE A 206 -17.73 3.88 0.68
C ILE A 206 -16.78 2.74 0.30
N ALA A 207 -15.89 2.37 1.23
CA ALA A 207 -15.03 1.20 1.07
C ALA A 207 -15.89 -0.09 1.07
N ILE A 208 -15.74 -0.95 0.06
CA ILE A 208 -16.53 -2.19 -0.08
C ILE A 208 -15.78 -3.43 0.40
N ALA A 209 -16.53 -4.49 0.71
CA ALA A 209 -15.97 -5.80 1.01
C ALA A 209 -15.62 -6.57 -0.28
N GLU A 210 -14.73 -7.54 -0.18
CA GLU A 210 -14.31 -8.36 -1.33
C GLU A 210 -15.49 -9.06 -2.02
N ALA A 211 -16.48 -9.53 -1.24
CA ALA A 211 -17.68 -10.18 -1.77
C ALA A 211 -18.49 -9.29 -2.75
N ASP A 212 -18.52 -7.98 -2.52
CA ASP A 212 -19.11 -7.02 -3.45
C ASP A 212 -18.15 -6.67 -4.60
N ALA A 213 -16.85 -6.55 -4.30
CA ALA A 213 -15.83 -6.21 -5.29
C ALA A 213 -15.76 -7.25 -6.42
N VAL A 214 -15.72 -8.55 -6.09
CA VAL A 214 -15.68 -9.64 -7.09
C VAL A 214 -16.99 -9.79 -7.89
N ASN A 215 -18.08 -9.16 -7.44
CA ASN A 215 -19.33 -9.04 -8.20
C ASN A 215 -19.37 -7.77 -9.06
N PHE A 216 -18.25 -7.04 -9.17
CA PHE A 216 -18.09 -5.80 -9.93
C PHE A 216 -18.96 -4.65 -9.40
N ALA A 217 -19.12 -4.55 -8.08
CA ALA A 217 -19.91 -3.46 -7.47
C ALA A 217 -19.32 -2.06 -7.73
N CYS A 218 -17.99 -1.94 -7.85
CA CYS A 218 -17.35 -0.67 -8.25
C CYS A 218 -17.52 -0.37 -9.74
N ASN A 219 -17.78 -1.37 -10.59
CA ASN A 219 -17.98 -1.17 -12.02
C ASN A 219 -19.42 -0.70 -12.30
N ALA A 220 -19.75 0.45 -11.73
CA ALA A 220 -21.08 1.02 -11.68
C ALA A 220 -21.18 2.31 -12.51
N VAL A 221 -22.36 2.53 -13.10
CA VAL A 221 -22.69 3.75 -13.83
C VAL A 221 -23.43 4.68 -12.88
N ASN A 222 -22.89 5.88 -12.64
CA ASN A 222 -23.56 6.90 -11.86
C ASN A 222 -24.17 7.99 -12.75
N ILE A 223 -25.47 8.20 -12.61
CA ILE A 223 -26.25 9.26 -13.25
C ILE A 223 -26.98 9.99 -12.13
N ASP A 224 -26.45 11.15 -11.73
CA ASP A 224 -26.95 11.92 -10.58
C ASP A 224 -27.06 11.05 -9.31
N SER A 225 -28.27 10.83 -8.80
CA SER A 225 -28.53 9.99 -7.62
C SER A 225 -28.73 8.51 -7.94
N VAL A 226 -28.69 8.09 -9.21
CA VAL A 226 -28.87 6.69 -9.62
C VAL A 226 -27.51 6.03 -9.80
N VAL A 227 -27.37 4.83 -9.24
CA VAL A 227 -26.18 3.98 -9.40
C VAL A 227 -26.62 2.63 -9.96
N ILE A 228 -26.21 2.35 -11.19
CA ILE A 228 -26.56 1.13 -11.93
C ILE A 228 -25.38 0.17 -11.89
N MET A 229 -25.60 -1.08 -11.47
CA MET A 229 -24.54 -2.08 -11.33
C MET A 229 -25.05 -3.50 -11.56
N ASN A 230 -24.14 -4.47 -11.58
CA ASN A 230 -24.47 -5.89 -11.74
C ASN A 230 -25.24 -6.43 -10.52
N LYS A 231 -24.63 -6.35 -9.34
CA LYS A 231 -25.18 -6.87 -8.08
C LYS A 231 -24.52 -6.20 -6.88
N ALA A 232 -25.31 -5.95 -5.84
CA ALA A 232 -24.85 -5.43 -4.55
C ALA A 232 -25.39 -6.28 -3.39
N SER A 233 -24.60 -6.39 -2.32
CA SER A 233 -25.05 -6.91 -1.04
C SER A 233 -26.08 -5.97 -0.40
N ASP A 234 -26.90 -6.52 0.51
CA ASP A 234 -27.88 -5.70 1.25
C ASP A 234 -27.19 -4.63 2.11
N ASN A 235 -26.00 -4.93 2.65
CA ASN A 235 -25.19 -3.95 3.37
C ASN A 235 -24.77 -2.79 2.45
N LEU A 236 -24.28 -3.09 1.25
CA LEU A 236 -23.86 -2.07 0.29
C LEU A 236 -25.06 -1.21 -0.16
N LYS A 237 -26.21 -1.83 -0.45
CA LYS A 237 -27.45 -1.11 -0.79
C LYS A 237 -27.85 -0.14 0.30
N GLN A 238 -27.83 -0.56 1.57
CA GLN A 238 -28.16 0.29 2.71
C GLN A 238 -27.20 1.48 2.83
N ARG A 239 -25.89 1.27 2.62
CA ARG A 239 -24.88 2.33 2.69
C ARG A 239 -25.04 3.35 1.57
N LEU A 240 -25.30 2.89 0.34
CA LEU A 240 -25.58 3.76 -0.82
C LEU A 240 -26.88 4.54 -0.62
N ALA A 241 -27.95 3.89 -0.16
CA ALA A 241 -29.21 4.54 0.15
C ALA A 241 -29.07 5.62 1.24
N LYS A 242 -28.30 5.34 2.30
CA LYS A 242 -28.00 6.33 3.36
C LYS A 242 -27.22 7.54 2.83
N ALA A 243 -26.40 7.35 1.80
CA ALA A 243 -25.70 8.42 1.10
C ALA A 243 -26.57 9.16 0.06
N GLY A 244 -27.84 8.75 -0.10
CA GLY A 244 -28.81 9.40 -1.01
C GLY A 244 -28.87 8.79 -2.41
N PHE A 245 -28.26 7.63 -2.64
CA PHE A 245 -28.29 6.95 -3.94
C PHE A 245 -29.40 5.91 -4.05
N GLN A 246 -30.04 5.87 -5.21
CA GLN A 246 -30.90 4.77 -5.63
C GLN A 246 -30.06 3.73 -6.39
N VAL A 247 -30.03 2.50 -5.88
CA VAL A 247 -29.33 1.38 -6.52
C VAL A 247 -30.26 0.67 -7.49
N LEU A 248 -29.83 0.53 -8.75
CA LEU A 248 -30.50 -0.27 -9.77
C LEU A 248 -29.60 -1.43 -10.16
N GLU A 249 -30.07 -2.66 -9.92
CA GLU A 249 -29.35 -3.88 -10.30
C GLU A 249 -29.87 -4.39 -11.64
N THR A 250 -28.94 -4.73 -12.54
CA THR A 250 -29.25 -5.46 -13.77
C THR A 250 -28.21 -6.56 -13.97
N PRO A 251 -28.60 -7.82 -14.21
CA PRO A 251 -27.64 -8.90 -14.31
C PRO A 251 -26.75 -8.71 -15.55
N LEU A 252 -25.44 -8.77 -15.37
CA LEU A 252 -24.42 -8.63 -16.43
C LEU A 252 -23.43 -9.80 -16.43
N THR A 253 -23.87 -10.96 -15.95
CA THR A 253 -23.01 -12.12 -15.68
C THR A 253 -22.31 -12.68 -16.91
N GLU A 254 -22.85 -12.49 -18.11
CA GLU A 254 -22.16 -12.92 -19.34
C GLU A 254 -20.94 -12.05 -19.61
N PHE A 255 -21.02 -10.73 -19.36
CA PHE A 255 -19.90 -9.79 -19.52
C PHE A 255 -18.84 -9.95 -18.43
N LEU A 256 -19.25 -10.38 -17.21
CA LEU A 256 -18.30 -10.74 -16.14
C LEU A 256 -17.33 -11.84 -16.58
N LYS A 257 -17.72 -12.73 -17.51
CA LYS A 257 -16.83 -13.77 -18.06
C LYS A 257 -15.68 -13.20 -18.88
N ALA A 258 -15.83 -11.99 -19.42
CA ALA A 258 -14.76 -11.24 -20.07
C ALA A 258 -14.06 -10.25 -19.11
N GLY A 259 -14.51 -10.19 -17.84
CA GLY A 259 -13.94 -9.29 -16.84
C GLY A 259 -14.44 -7.85 -16.92
N GLY A 260 -15.69 -7.63 -17.36
CA GLY A 260 -16.33 -6.30 -17.38
C GLY A 260 -17.79 -6.32 -16.93
N ALA A 261 -18.32 -5.17 -16.51
CA ALA A 261 -19.73 -5.03 -16.11
C ALA A 261 -20.33 -3.70 -16.59
N ALA A 262 -21.16 -3.03 -15.78
CA ALA A 262 -22.00 -1.93 -16.22
C ALA A 262 -21.17 -0.73 -16.70
N LYS A 263 -20.16 -0.32 -15.93
CA LYS A 263 -19.30 0.81 -16.29
C LYS A 263 -18.47 0.50 -17.53
N CYS A 264 -17.87 -0.69 -17.64
CA CYS A 264 -17.07 -1.06 -18.82
C CYS A 264 -17.85 -0.97 -20.14
N LEU A 265 -19.15 -1.30 -20.11
CA LEU A 265 -20.06 -1.25 -21.27
C LEU A 265 -20.51 0.17 -21.65
N THR A 266 -19.99 1.20 -20.98
CA THR A 266 -20.43 2.59 -21.16
C THR A 266 -19.25 3.57 -21.12
N LEU A 267 -19.30 4.58 -21.98
CA LEU A 267 -18.41 5.73 -21.90
C LEU A 267 -19.24 6.99 -21.82
N ARG A 268 -19.10 7.77 -20.75
CA ARG A 268 -19.76 9.07 -20.65
C ARG A 268 -19.00 10.06 -21.54
N VAL A 269 -19.67 10.62 -22.55
CA VAL A 269 -19.05 11.51 -23.54
C VAL A 269 -19.39 12.99 -23.31
N THR A 270 -20.22 13.27 -22.31
CA THR A 270 -20.54 14.62 -21.82
C THR A 270 -20.03 14.77 -20.38
N GLU A 271 -18.76 15.15 -20.25
CA GLU A 271 -18.10 15.35 -18.96
C GLU A 271 -17.96 16.83 -18.61
N PRO A 272 -18.14 17.21 -17.32
CA PRO A 272 -18.10 18.62 -16.91
C PRO A 272 -16.66 19.16 -16.98
N VAL A 273 -16.49 20.31 -17.64
CA VAL A 273 -15.22 21.05 -17.67
C VAL A 273 -15.30 22.19 -16.66
N ARG A 274 -14.29 22.31 -15.79
CA ARG A 274 -14.11 23.45 -14.89
C ARG A 274 -13.00 24.35 -15.43
N SER A 275 -13.30 25.65 -15.57
CA SER A 275 -12.33 26.65 -16.03
C SER A 275 -11.19 26.93 -15.03
N GLU A 276 -11.37 26.54 -13.76
CA GLU A 276 -10.38 26.75 -12.69
C GLU A 276 -9.33 25.63 -12.62
N VAL A 277 -9.55 24.52 -13.33
CA VAL A 277 -8.66 23.36 -13.32
C VAL A 277 -7.72 23.46 -14.51
N THR A 278 -6.45 23.21 -14.27
CA THR A 278 -5.39 23.22 -15.29
C THR A 278 -4.53 21.97 -15.17
N ALA A 279 -3.78 21.66 -16.22
CA ALA A 279 -2.84 20.55 -16.25
C ALA A 279 -1.91 20.58 -15.04
N ASN A 280 -1.94 19.51 -14.25
CA ASN A 280 -0.98 19.26 -13.18
C ASN A 280 -0.75 17.75 -13.07
N VAL A 281 0.49 17.33 -12.83
CA VAL A 281 0.82 15.92 -12.69
C VAL A 281 1.94 15.77 -11.66
N SER A 282 1.76 14.84 -10.72
CA SER A 282 2.76 14.54 -9.70
C SER A 282 3.85 13.58 -10.19
N VAL A 283 3.69 13.03 -11.39
CA VAL A 283 4.64 12.08 -11.98
C VAL A 283 5.96 12.77 -12.26
N GLU A 284 7.03 12.25 -11.67
CA GLU A 284 8.40 12.70 -11.91
C GLU A 284 9.16 11.71 -12.78
N SER A 285 10.10 12.20 -13.57
CA SER A 285 11.00 11.35 -14.35
C SER A 285 12.46 11.78 -14.18
N ARG A 286 13.37 10.82 -14.00
CA ARG A 286 14.81 11.05 -13.87
C ARG A 286 15.59 10.02 -14.68
N THR A 287 16.63 10.45 -15.39
CA THR A 287 17.50 9.52 -16.12
C THR A 287 18.70 9.15 -15.29
N ILE A 288 18.94 7.85 -15.12
CA ILE A 288 20.10 7.33 -14.41
C ILE A 288 20.99 6.55 -15.38
N ARG A 289 22.26 6.42 -15.01
CA ARG A 289 23.24 5.59 -15.69
C ARG A 289 23.69 4.44 -14.79
N LEU A 290 23.68 3.23 -15.36
CA LEU A 290 24.23 2.02 -14.76
C LEU A 290 25.44 1.56 -15.58
N GLU A 291 26.48 1.08 -14.88
CA GLU A 291 27.70 0.57 -15.50
C GLU A 291 28.23 -0.65 -14.74
N GLY A 292 28.63 -1.69 -15.48
CA GLY A 292 29.20 -2.93 -14.96
C GLY A 292 28.89 -4.13 -15.85
N HIS A 293 29.01 -5.34 -15.31
CA HIS A 293 28.58 -6.57 -15.98
C HIS A 293 27.04 -6.75 -15.94
N LEU A 294 26.32 -5.87 -16.65
CA LEU A 294 24.87 -5.70 -16.54
C LEU A 294 24.07 -6.99 -16.81
N LEU A 295 24.42 -7.74 -17.86
CA LEU A 295 23.73 -8.97 -18.27
C LEU A 295 24.18 -10.20 -17.46
N ASP A 296 25.50 -10.38 -17.30
CA ASP A 296 26.07 -11.60 -16.67
C ASP A 296 25.74 -11.76 -15.18
N THR A 297 25.43 -10.65 -14.52
CA THR A 297 25.17 -10.56 -13.07
C THR A 297 23.71 -10.27 -12.77
N GLY A 298 22.90 -10.02 -13.81
CA GLY A 298 21.52 -9.56 -13.66
C GLY A 298 21.38 -8.21 -12.96
N LEU A 299 22.42 -7.37 -12.94
CA LEU A 299 22.37 -6.05 -12.28
C LEU A 299 21.29 -5.16 -12.89
N ILE A 300 21.14 -5.16 -14.22
CA ILE A 300 20.08 -4.39 -14.89
C ILE A 300 18.70 -4.92 -14.49
N ASN A 301 18.47 -6.24 -14.54
CA ASN A 301 17.18 -6.83 -14.16
C ASN A 301 16.81 -6.47 -12.72
N ARG A 302 17.74 -6.64 -11.76
CA ARG A 302 17.51 -6.27 -10.36
C ARG A 302 17.17 -4.79 -10.17
N ALA A 303 17.72 -3.90 -11.00
CA ALA A 303 17.40 -2.47 -10.95
C ALA A 303 16.01 -2.18 -11.52
N LEU A 304 15.64 -2.83 -12.63
CA LEU A 304 14.32 -2.68 -13.25
C LEU A 304 13.21 -3.26 -12.37
N ASP A 305 13.42 -4.47 -11.81
CA ASP A 305 12.51 -5.11 -10.86
C ASP A 305 12.26 -4.20 -9.65
N LEU A 306 13.33 -3.60 -9.12
CA LEU A 306 13.25 -2.68 -7.99
C LEU A 306 12.37 -1.46 -8.29
N ILE A 307 12.51 -0.87 -9.49
CA ILE A 307 11.70 0.29 -9.90
C ILE A 307 10.21 -0.10 -9.90
N VAL A 308 9.86 -1.23 -10.51
CA VAL A 308 8.46 -1.69 -10.62
C VAL A 308 7.92 -2.11 -9.25
N GLU A 309 8.68 -2.84 -8.44
CA GLU A 309 8.28 -3.24 -7.09
C GLU A 309 7.93 -2.02 -6.21
N ASN A 310 8.68 -0.93 -6.35
CA ASN A 310 8.48 0.36 -5.65
C ASN A 310 7.52 1.33 -6.38
N SER A 311 6.58 0.81 -7.16
CA SER A 311 5.50 1.59 -7.79
C SER A 311 5.96 2.58 -8.87
N GLY A 312 7.20 2.48 -9.35
CA GLY A 312 7.69 3.23 -10.50
C GLY A 312 7.46 2.51 -11.83
N SER A 313 7.83 3.18 -12.92
CA SER A 313 7.97 2.62 -14.27
C SER A 313 9.33 3.01 -14.84
N PHE A 314 9.74 2.37 -15.92
CA PHE A 314 11.03 2.64 -16.54
C PHE A 314 10.99 2.58 -18.07
N GLN A 315 11.95 3.25 -18.69
CA GLN A 315 12.26 3.13 -20.11
C GLN A 315 13.77 3.06 -20.29
N VAL A 316 14.28 1.98 -20.87
CA VAL A 316 15.71 1.88 -21.24
C VAL A 316 15.93 2.72 -22.49
N LEU A 317 16.65 3.84 -22.36
CA LEU A 317 16.90 4.79 -23.45
C LEU A 317 18.03 4.31 -24.37
N LYS A 318 19.08 3.76 -23.76
CA LYS A 318 20.29 3.33 -24.45
C LYS A 318 20.95 2.17 -23.72
N PHE A 319 21.43 1.19 -24.47
CA PHE A 319 22.23 0.09 -23.94
C PHE A 319 23.46 -0.13 -24.83
N ASN A 320 24.66 0.07 -24.27
CA ASN A 320 25.92 -0.20 -24.97
C ASN A 320 26.54 -1.47 -24.39
N LEU A 321 26.60 -2.52 -25.22
CA LEU A 321 27.21 -3.78 -24.87
C LEU A 321 28.74 -3.67 -24.88
N GLY A 322 29.39 -4.22 -23.87
CA GLY A 322 30.85 -4.31 -23.82
C GLY A 322 31.43 -5.12 -24.99
N GLU A 323 32.61 -4.72 -25.48
CA GLU A 323 33.26 -5.36 -26.65
C GLU A 323 33.58 -6.84 -26.44
N GLN A 324 33.96 -7.21 -25.22
CA GLN A 324 34.31 -8.56 -24.81
C GLN A 324 33.51 -8.94 -23.57
N ARG A 325 33.49 -10.24 -23.23
CA ARG A 325 32.81 -10.74 -22.03
C ARG A 325 33.25 -10.05 -20.73
N GLN A 326 34.51 -9.63 -20.65
CA GLN A 326 35.07 -8.93 -19.48
C GLN A 326 34.98 -7.40 -19.59
N SER A 327 34.43 -6.87 -20.69
CA SER A 327 34.18 -5.44 -20.85
C SER A 327 32.89 -5.06 -20.08
N THR A 328 32.90 -3.89 -19.45
CA THR A 328 31.70 -3.34 -18.82
C THR A 328 30.69 -2.92 -19.89
N SER A 329 29.41 -3.12 -19.59
CA SER A 329 28.29 -2.57 -20.36
C SER A 329 27.73 -1.33 -19.66
N THR A 330 27.12 -0.43 -20.43
CA THR A 330 26.46 0.77 -19.89
C THR A 330 25.01 0.82 -20.33
N ALA A 331 24.14 1.27 -19.43
CA ALA A 331 22.73 1.50 -19.72
C ALA A 331 22.29 2.85 -19.18
N GLU A 332 21.52 3.58 -19.98
CA GLU A 332 20.81 4.79 -19.57
C GLU A 332 19.33 4.45 -19.45
N VAL A 333 18.76 4.66 -18.26
CA VAL A 333 17.39 4.27 -17.93
C VAL A 333 16.65 5.49 -17.42
N LYS A 334 15.55 5.86 -18.09
CA LYS A 334 14.59 6.83 -17.60
C LYS A 334 13.71 6.13 -16.58
N VAL A 335 13.73 6.60 -15.35
CA VAL A 335 12.90 6.13 -14.23
C VAL A 335 11.77 7.11 -14.05
N SER A 336 10.55 6.62 -13.91
CA SER A 336 9.35 7.42 -13.66
C SER A 336 8.70 6.97 -12.34
N ALA A 337 8.20 7.91 -11.55
CA ALA A 337 7.52 7.65 -10.29
C ALA A 337 6.27 8.50 -10.14
N PRO A 338 5.20 8.02 -9.47
CA PRO A 338 3.92 8.72 -9.35
C PRO A 338 4.00 9.99 -8.46
N SER A 339 5.05 10.13 -7.66
CA SER A 339 5.33 11.28 -6.80
C SER A 339 6.81 11.37 -6.44
N HIS A 340 7.20 12.50 -5.86
CA HIS A 340 8.54 12.73 -5.32
C HIS A 340 8.94 11.70 -4.26
N ASP A 341 8.10 11.46 -3.25
CA ASP A 341 8.36 10.48 -2.18
C ASP A 341 8.69 9.09 -2.74
N VAL A 342 7.98 8.66 -3.80
CA VAL A 342 8.22 7.37 -4.45
C VAL A 342 9.52 7.42 -5.27
N MET A 343 9.79 8.52 -5.98
CA MET A 343 11.06 8.74 -6.70
C MET A 343 12.25 8.63 -5.75
N GLU A 344 12.20 9.29 -4.59
CA GLU A 344 13.27 9.24 -3.59
C GLU A 344 13.50 7.82 -3.05
N SER A 345 12.43 7.06 -2.82
CA SER A 345 12.55 5.66 -2.42
C SER A 345 13.28 4.84 -3.49
N ILE A 346 12.89 4.98 -4.76
CA ILE A 346 13.48 4.26 -5.89
C ILE A 346 14.96 4.65 -6.06
N ILE A 347 15.25 5.95 -6.14
CA ILE A 347 16.60 6.45 -6.40
C ILE A 347 17.57 6.07 -5.28
N SER A 348 17.15 6.15 -4.01
CA SER A 348 17.99 5.73 -2.89
C SER A 348 18.46 4.28 -3.02
N GLN A 349 17.60 3.40 -3.50
CA GLN A 349 17.94 1.98 -3.68
C GLN A 349 18.72 1.71 -4.98
N LEU A 350 18.50 2.52 -6.02
CA LEU A 350 19.31 2.46 -7.24
C LEU A 350 20.74 2.97 -6.99
N ILE A 351 20.92 3.99 -6.15
CA ILE A 351 22.21 4.47 -5.67
C ILE A 351 22.99 3.35 -4.96
N ASP A 352 22.30 2.52 -4.20
CA ASP A 352 22.87 1.31 -3.61
C ASP A 352 23.35 0.34 -4.70
N LEU A 353 22.57 0.08 -5.73
CA LEU A 353 23.01 -0.74 -6.88
C LEU A 353 24.15 -0.10 -7.69
N GLY A 354 24.52 1.14 -7.39
CA GLY A 354 25.60 1.88 -8.04
C GLY A 354 25.14 2.68 -9.25
N ALA A 355 23.84 2.96 -9.36
CA ALA A 355 23.33 3.94 -10.30
C ALA A 355 23.89 5.33 -9.97
N VAL A 356 24.18 6.09 -11.02
CA VAL A 356 24.65 7.47 -10.92
C VAL A 356 23.81 8.37 -11.83
N ASP A 357 23.77 9.66 -11.51
CA ASP A 357 23.23 10.66 -12.43
C ASP A 357 24.10 10.76 -13.69
N LEU A 358 23.53 11.29 -14.77
CA LEU A 358 24.31 11.71 -15.91
C LEU A 358 25.20 12.91 -15.52
N PRO A 359 26.41 13.06 -16.10
CA PRO A 359 27.34 14.13 -15.70
C PRO A 359 26.74 15.54 -15.75
N GLN A 360 25.85 15.81 -16.71
CA GLN A 360 25.15 17.09 -16.85
C GLN A 360 24.04 17.31 -15.82
N ASP A 361 23.52 16.25 -15.21
CA ASP A 361 22.41 16.27 -14.25
C ASP A 361 22.89 16.17 -12.80
N GLU A 362 24.19 15.96 -12.57
CA GLU A 362 24.74 15.90 -11.23
C GLU A 362 24.56 17.25 -10.50
N ARG A 363 23.97 17.19 -9.30
CA ARG A 363 23.74 18.34 -8.40
C ARG A 363 24.40 18.13 -7.05
N ASP A 364 24.60 19.23 -6.33
CA ASP A 364 25.01 19.17 -4.93
C ASP A 364 23.89 18.61 -4.06
N ALA A 365 24.28 17.94 -2.97
CA ALA A 365 23.34 17.42 -1.98
C ALA A 365 22.61 18.57 -1.27
N LYS A 366 21.30 18.39 -1.06
CA LYS A 366 20.50 19.33 -0.28
C LYS A 366 20.85 19.18 1.20
N LEU A 367 20.99 20.31 1.90
CA LEU A 367 21.41 20.35 3.30
C LEU A 367 20.39 21.15 4.12
N GLU A 368 19.89 20.56 5.19
CA GLU A 368 18.99 21.22 6.14
C GLU A 368 19.61 21.23 7.54
N PRO A 369 19.42 22.30 8.33
CA PRO A 369 19.99 22.39 9.67
C PRO A 369 19.24 21.50 10.66
N VAL A 370 19.96 20.96 11.65
CA VAL A 370 19.37 20.28 12.79
C VAL A 370 18.77 21.32 13.74
N LEU A 371 17.44 21.32 13.92
CA LEU A 371 16.78 22.29 14.80
C LEU A 371 16.66 21.80 16.26
N GLN A 372 16.77 20.50 16.48
CA GLN A 372 16.62 19.87 17.79
C GLN A 372 17.68 18.78 17.94
N ALA A 373 18.43 18.81 19.05
CA ALA A 373 19.45 17.80 19.33
C ALA A 373 18.84 16.39 19.32
N GLY A 374 19.50 15.46 18.64
CA GLY A 374 19.06 14.09 18.52
C GLY A 374 17.89 13.85 17.56
N VAL A 375 17.56 14.82 16.69
CA VAL A 375 16.45 14.78 15.71
C VAL A 375 16.96 15.29 14.35
N ALA A 376 16.80 14.49 13.30
CA ALA A 376 17.14 14.89 11.94
C ALA A 376 16.04 15.79 11.33
N PRO A 377 16.38 16.66 10.36
CA PRO A 377 15.37 17.37 9.56
C PRO A 377 14.44 16.40 8.84
N ASP A 378 13.30 16.91 8.37
CA ASP A 378 12.42 16.12 7.51
C ASP A 378 13.17 15.67 6.26
N ASP A 379 12.85 14.46 5.83
CA ASP A 379 13.42 13.84 4.64
C ASP A 379 14.96 13.68 4.64
N PHE A 380 15.57 13.47 5.80
CA PHE A 380 16.98 13.10 5.87
C PHE A 380 17.29 11.81 5.09
N TYR A 381 18.43 11.79 4.41
CA TYR A 381 18.92 10.59 3.74
C TYR A 381 19.35 9.54 4.77
N VAL A 382 18.86 8.30 4.60
CA VAL A 382 19.19 7.16 5.47
C VAL A 382 20.42 6.45 4.92
N THR A 383 21.49 6.42 5.70
CA THR A 383 22.74 5.79 5.29
C THR A 383 22.64 4.27 5.22
N THR A 384 23.50 3.68 4.39
CA THR A 384 23.59 2.22 4.22
C THR A 384 24.94 1.70 4.73
N ILE A 385 25.18 0.40 4.61
CA ILE A 385 26.47 -0.21 5.01
C ILE A 385 27.62 0.17 4.07
N TYR A 386 27.32 0.74 2.90
CA TYR A 386 28.29 0.87 1.81
C TYR A 386 29.05 2.20 1.87
N PRO A 387 30.33 2.23 1.44
CA PRO A 387 31.07 3.47 1.34
C PRO A 387 30.33 4.47 0.46
N THR A 388 30.05 5.65 1.02
CA THR A 388 29.24 6.68 0.38
C THR A 388 30.06 7.95 0.18
N GLU A 389 29.82 8.64 -0.94
CA GLU A 389 30.29 10.00 -1.18
C GLU A 389 29.10 10.92 -1.38
N VAL A 390 29.26 12.16 -0.93
CA VAL A 390 28.28 13.24 -1.08
C VAL A 390 28.90 14.42 -1.78
N ARG A 391 28.16 15.06 -2.70
CA ARG A 391 28.63 16.20 -3.48
C ARG A 391 28.27 17.51 -2.78
N ILE A 392 29.27 18.30 -2.41
CA ILE A 392 29.09 19.58 -1.70
C ILE A 392 29.93 20.64 -2.41
N ASN A 393 29.30 21.75 -2.83
CA ASN A 393 29.93 22.84 -3.58
C ASN A 393 30.69 22.36 -4.82
N GLY A 394 30.14 21.36 -5.52
CA GLY A 394 30.74 20.76 -6.71
C GLY A 394 31.75 19.63 -6.44
N GLU A 395 32.19 19.41 -5.20
CA GLU A 395 33.20 18.40 -4.84
C GLU A 395 32.60 17.16 -4.19
N TRP A 396 33.06 15.97 -4.59
CA TRP A 396 32.66 14.70 -3.97
C TRP A 396 33.49 14.45 -2.69
N VAL A 397 32.82 14.43 -1.55
CA VAL A 397 33.41 14.23 -0.22
C VAL A 397 33.03 12.86 0.32
N ARG A 398 34.03 12.09 0.79
CA ARG A 398 33.82 10.76 1.36
C ARG A 398 33.23 10.82 2.76
N VAL A 399 32.15 10.07 2.98
CA VAL A 399 31.50 9.96 4.30
C VAL A 399 32.37 9.11 5.23
N GLN A 400 32.69 9.68 6.40
CA GLN A 400 33.40 8.97 7.47
C GLN A 400 32.44 8.23 8.41
N ASN A 401 32.96 7.22 9.11
CA ASN A 401 32.23 6.41 10.11
C ASN A 401 30.96 5.73 9.55
N GLN A 402 31.03 5.26 8.31
CA GLN A 402 29.91 4.63 7.62
C GLN A 402 29.25 3.53 8.45
N ARG A 403 27.92 3.61 8.57
CA ARG A 403 27.04 2.64 9.21
C ARG A 403 25.66 2.74 8.53
N MET A 404 24.89 1.66 8.55
CA MET A 404 23.47 1.73 8.21
C MET A 404 22.64 2.46 9.27
N ASP A 405 21.47 2.95 8.87
CA ASP A 405 20.43 3.52 9.74
C ASP A 405 20.90 4.79 10.49
N GLY A 406 21.75 5.57 9.82
CA GLY A 406 22.21 6.88 10.27
C GLY A 406 21.80 8.00 9.30
N ALA A 407 22.19 9.21 9.66
CA ALA A 407 22.11 10.41 8.82
C ALA A 407 23.52 10.88 8.44
N ILE A 408 23.66 11.60 7.34
CA ILE A 408 24.93 12.21 6.93
C ILE A 408 24.98 13.65 7.44
N ALA A 409 25.77 13.89 8.48
CA ALA A 409 26.03 15.22 9.01
C ALA A 409 27.23 15.87 8.32
N ILE A 410 27.07 17.12 7.90
CA ILE A 410 28.05 17.97 7.25
C ILE A 410 28.45 19.07 8.23
N LYS A 411 29.76 19.16 8.50
CA LYS A 411 30.36 20.23 9.30
C LYS A 411 31.44 20.95 8.50
N ARG A 412 31.33 22.28 8.41
CA ARG A 412 32.39 23.12 7.83
C ARG A 412 33.48 23.31 8.89
N MET A 413 34.70 22.88 8.55
CA MET A 413 35.89 23.08 9.38
C MET A 413 36.80 24.12 8.72
N ALA A 414 37.80 24.61 9.46
CA ALA A 414 38.75 25.61 8.95
C ALA A 414 39.63 25.08 7.80
N ASP A 415 39.76 23.76 7.67
CA ASP A 415 40.62 23.04 6.72
C ASP A 415 39.84 22.22 5.67
N GLY A 416 38.50 22.31 5.64
CA GLY A 416 37.68 21.64 4.63
C GLY A 416 36.27 21.30 5.10
N ILE A 417 35.58 20.47 4.31
CA ILE A 417 34.24 19.96 4.61
C ILE A 417 34.37 18.55 5.19
N LEU A 418 33.78 18.32 6.36
CA LEU A 418 33.70 17.00 6.98
C LEU A 418 32.29 16.42 6.80
N ALA A 419 32.19 15.31 6.07
CA ALA A 419 30.98 14.50 6.00
C ALA A 419 31.12 13.28 6.92
N ARG A 420 30.19 13.11 7.88
CA ARG A 420 30.22 12.01 8.85
C ARG A 420 28.84 11.37 8.98
N CYS A 421 28.82 10.04 8.96
CA CYS A 421 27.63 9.26 9.32
C CYS A 421 27.43 9.31 10.84
N LYS A 422 26.26 9.77 11.29
CA LYS A 422 25.85 9.85 12.70
C LYS A 422 24.52 9.15 12.91
N LEU A 423 24.31 8.57 14.09
CA LEU A 423 22.98 8.09 14.49
C LEU A 423 22.10 9.28 14.86
N LEU A 424 20.77 9.10 14.75
CA LEU A 424 19.81 10.19 15.02
C LEU A 424 20.06 10.88 16.36
N ARG A 425 20.26 10.10 17.43
CA ARG A 425 20.49 10.62 18.80
C ARG A 425 21.80 11.40 18.98
N ASP A 426 22.75 11.28 18.05
CA ASP A 426 24.07 11.92 18.13
C ASP A 426 24.15 13.23 17.29
N LEU A 427 23.03 13.63 16.66
CA LEU A 427 22.93 14.88 15.90
C LEU A 427 22.88 16.10 16.83
N GLU A 428 23.62 17.14 16.45
CA GLU A 428 23.74 18.40 17.21
C GLU A 428 23.13 19.57 16.41
N VAL A 429 22.61 20.59 17.10
CA VAL A 429 21.89 21.73 16.49
C VAL A 429 22.73 22.53 15.49
N ASP A 430 24.05 22.53 15.63
CA ASP A 430 24.95 23.28 14.74
C ASP A 430 25.35 22.49 13.47
N GLU A 431 24.78 21.29 13.26
CA GLU A 431 25.05 20.43 12.12
C GLU A 431 24.04 20.63 10.99
N HIS A 432 24.50 20.44 9.75
CA HIS A 432 23.64 20.33 8.59
C HIS A 432 23.54 18.87 8.18
N VAL A 433 22.36 18.38 7.87
CA VAL A 433 22.12 16.99 7.48
C VAL A 433 21.72 16.94 6.01
N VAL A 434 22.23 15.94 5.30
CA VAL A 434 21.83 15.67 3.92
C VAL A 434 20.37 15.18 3.89
N VAL A 435 19.55 15.87 3.09
CA VAL A 435 18.14 15.53 2.79
C VAL A 435 18.00 15.23 1.29
N ASP A 436 16.86 14.66 0.87
CA ASP A 436 16.64 14.22 -0.52
C ASP A 436 17.67 13.13 -0.92
N VAL A 437 17.72 12.80 -2.21
CA VAL A 437 18.58 11.79 -2.82
C VAL A 437 19.57 12.38 -3.84
N GLN A 438 19.68 13.71 -3.92
CA GLN A 438 20.59 14.40 -4.82
C GLN A 438 22.03 14.40 -4.30
N GLY A 439 23.00 14.33 -5.22
CA GLY A 439 24.41 14.46 -4.88
C GLY A 439 24.95 13.35 -3.98
N ILE A 440 24.39 12.13 -4.06
CA ILE A 440 24.83 10.97 -3.27
C ILE A 440 25.21 9.83 -4.23
N ARG A 441 26.33 9.17 -3.97
CA ARG A 441 26.72 7.95 -4.71
C ARG A 441 27.41 6.93 -3.81
N THR A 442 27.24 5.65 -4.11
CA THR A 442 28.00 4.59 -3.44
C THR A 442 29.27 4.23 -4.22
N ILE A 443 30.38 4.01 -3.52
CA ILE A 443 31.59 3.42 -4.09
C ILE A 443 31.66 1.97 -3.63
N ARG A 444 31.28 1.04 -4.51
CA ARG A 444 31.49 -0.38 -4.31
C ARG A 444 32.52 -0.88 -5.32
N LYS A 445 33.36 -1.85 -4.92
CA LYS A 445 34.22 -2.59 -5.86
C LYS A 445 33.33 -3.39 -6.82
N ALA A 446 33.73 -3.53 -8.08
CA ALA A 446 32.96 -4.23 -9.12
C ALA A 446 32.43 -5.61 -8.65
N GLU A 447 33.31 -6.43 -8.05
CA GLU A 447 32.98 -7.75 -7.50
C GLU A 447 31.85 -7.75 -6.45
N SER A 448 31.67 -6.65 -5.70
CA SER A 448 30.61 -6.52 -4.69
C SER A 448 29.26 -6.12 -5.28
N ARG A 449 29.23 -5.44 -6.44
CA ARG A 449 27.99 -5.12 -7.18
C ARG A 449 27.48 -6.33 -7.98
N GLU A 450 28.43 -7.16 -8.40
CA GLU A 450 28.28 -8.19 -9.43
C GLU A 450 28.10 -9.60 -8.86
N GLN A 451 27.85 -9.73 -7.55
CA GLN A 451 27.59 -11.03 -6.93
C GLN A 451 26.36 -11.71 -7.54
N ARG A 452 26.60 -12.89 -8.12
CA ARG A 452 25.63 -13.69 -8.88
C ARG A 452 24.48 -14.30 -8.08
N ASN A 453 24.57 -14.34 -6.75
CA ASN A 453 23.58 -14.99 -5.90
C ASN A 453 23.33 -14.15 -4.65
N ALA A 454 22.16 -13.52 -4.56
CA ALA A 454 21.51 -13.44 -3.27
C ALA A 454 21.04 -14.87 -2.97
N GLN A 455 21.69 -15.56 -2.03
CA GLN A 455 21.03 -16.71 -1.41
C GLN A 455 19.74 -16.15 -0.78
N GLU A 456 18.59 -16.47 -1.38
CA GLU A 456 17.30 -16.26 -0.73
C GLU A 456 17.30 -17.04 0.59
N PHE A 457 17.59 -16.33 1.66
CA PHE A 457 17.44 -16.85 3.01
C PHE A 457 15.96 -16.74 3.37
N SER A 458 15.19 -17.75 2.99
CA SER A 458 13.79 -17.88 3.39
C SER A 458 13.71 -18.38 4.83
N PHE A 459 13.06 -17.62 5.72
CA PHE A 459 12.58 -18.15 7.00
C PHE A 459 11.31 -18.98 6.76
N MET A 460 11.12 -20.05 7.55
CA MET A 460 9.84 -20.77 7.75
C MET A 460 9.44 -21.87 6.74
N SER A 461 10.30 -22.87 6.54
CA SER A 461 9.89 -24.18 6.03
C SER A 461 10.06 -25.26 7.09
N ALA A 462 9.29 -25.17 8.18
CA ALA A 462 9.15 -26.24 9.16
C ALA A 462 7.80 -26.10 9.88
N GLY A 463 6.76 -26.71 9.31
CA GLY A 463 5.46 -26.81 9.95
C GLY A 463 5.52 -27.80 11.11
N VAL A 464 5.21 -27.33 12.33
CA VAL A 464 4.71 -28.21 13.39
C VAL A 464 3.74 -27.45 14.28
N SER A 465 2.43 -27.64 14.04
CA SER A 465 1.39 -27.69 15.08
C SER A 465 0.10 -28.23 14.48
N SER A 466 -0.66 -29.04 15.23
CA SER A 466 -1.97 -29.53 14.78
C SER A 466 -3.03 -28.45 15.03
N GLU A 467 -3.60 -27.87 13.96
CA GLU A 467 -4.63 -26.81 13.99
C GLU A 467 -5.76 -27.06 15.01
N ARG A 468 -6.17 -28.33 15.16
CA ARG A 468 -7.23 -28.77 16.08
C ARG A 468 -6.98 -28.47 17.57
N ARG A 469 -5.71 -28.26 17.98
CA ARG A 469 -5.37 -27.88 19.36
C ARG A 469 -5.41 -26.38 19.59
N VAL A 470 -5.21 -25.57 18.55
CA VAL A 470 -5.18 -24.10 18.67
C VAL A 470 -6.59 -23.57 18.96
N GLU A 471 -7.60 -24.03 18.22
CA GLU A 471 -8.99 -23.58 18.40
C GLU A 471 -9.52 -23.81 19.83
N LEU A 472 -9.30 -25.01 20.40
CA LEU A 472 -9.74 -25.34 21.76
C LEU A 472 -9.06 -24.45 22.82
N VAL A 473 -7.78 -24.14 22.64
CA VAL A 473 -7.08 -23.23 23.55
C VAL A 473 -7.61 -21.80 23.38
N VAL A 474 -7.85 -21.36 22.15
CA VAL A 474 -8.43 -20.04 21.87
C VAL A 474 -9.81 -19.91 22.54
N GLU A 475 -10.66 -20.93 22.49
CA GLU A 475 -11.96 -20.93 23.17
C GLU A 475 -11.82 -20.73 24.69
N GLN A 476 -10.88 -21.46 25.30
CA GLN A 476 -10.60 -21.34 26.73
C GLN A 476 -10.09 -19.93 27.08
N VAL A 477 -9.10 -19.43 26.35
CA VAL A 477 -8.51 -18.10 26.58
C VAL A 477 -9.54 -16.99 26.35
N ALA A 478 -10.36 -17.07 25.31
CA ALA A 478 -11.44 -16.11 25.05
C ALA A 478 -12.44 -16.03 26.20
N TRP A 479 -12.88 -17.19 26.70
CA TRP A 479 -13.81 -17.26 27.82
C TRP A 479 -13.21 -16.67 29.10
N GLU A 480 -11.94 -16.97 29.37
CA GLU A 480 -11.25 -16.45 30.54
C GLU A 480 -11.00 -14.94 30.47
N LEU A 481 -10.54 -14.42 29.32
CA LEU A 481 -10.35 -12.99 29.10
C LEU A 481 -11.64 -12.21 29.34
N ARG A 482 -12.76 -12.71 28.80
CA ARG A 482 -14.08 -12.13 29.05
C ARG A 482 -14.42 -12.14 30.53
N LYS A 483 -14.25 -13.29 31.19
CA LYS A 483 -14.57 -13.42 32.62
C LYS A 483 -13.76 -12.45 33.47
N ILE A 484 -12.45 -12.32 33.21
CA ILE A 484 -11.57 -11.40 33.95
C ILE A 484 -12.02 -9.96 33.73
N ARG A 485 -12.28 -9.57 32.48
CA ARG A 485 -12.77 -8.22 32.16
C ARG A 485 -14.10 -7.92 32.86
N ASP A 486 -15.07 -8.83 32.78
CA ASP A 486 -16.40 -8.65 33.37
C ASP A 486 -16.34 -8.61 34.92
N GLN A 487 -15.28 -9.16 35.52
CA GLN A 487 -15.00 -9.08 36.96
C GLN A 487 -14.17 -7.86 37.38
N GLY A 488 -13.73 -7.03 36.43
CA GLY A 488 -12.83 -5.90 36.69
C GLY A 488 -11.41 -6.32 37.09
N GLY A 489 -10.99 -7.53 36.69
CA GLY A 489 -9.63 -8.03 36.90
C GLY A 489 -8.61 -7.40 35.96
N LYS A 490 -7.36 -7.89 36.03
CA LYS A 490 -6.22 -7.31 35.33
C LYS A 490 -5.52 -8.33 34.42
N VAL A 491 -5.52 -8.03 33.13
CA VAL A 491 -4.78 -8.74 32.09
C VAL A 491 -3.58 -7.90 31.65
N VAL A 492 -2.40 -8.52 31.63
CA VAL A 492 -1.17 -7.90 31.11
C VAL A 492 -0.78 -8.60 29.82
N VAL A 493 -0.43 -7.82 28.80
CA VAL A 493 0.08 -8.36 27.52
C VAL A 493 1.57 -8.07 27.42
N THR A 494 2.38 -9.09 27.12
CA THR A 494 3.75 -8.90 26.63
C THR A 494 3.79 -9.20 25.15
N ALA A 495 4.21 -8.25 24.31
CA ALA A 495 4.15 -8.42 22.87
C ALA A 495 5.47 -8.06 22.17
N GLY A 496 5.80 -8.84 21.14
CA GLY A 496 6.97 -8.65 20.29
C GLY A 496 6.60 -8.07 18.93
N PRO A 497 7.58 -7.61 18.14
CA PRO A 497 7.32 -7.01 16.83
C PRO A 497 6.67 -7.99 15.83
N VAL A 498 6.82 -9.31 16.04
CA VAL A 498 6.16 -10.36 15.24
C VAL A 498 4.64 -10.24 15.26
N VAL A 499 4.04 -9.68 16.33
CA VAL A 499 2.60 -9.39 16.37
C VAL A 499 2.19 -8.46 15.23
N ILE A 500 3.02 -7.47 14.91
CA ILE A 500 2.78 -6.53 13.83
C ILE A 500 3.05 -7.21 12.49
N HIS A 501 4.20 -7.89 12.35
CA HIS A 501 4.62 -8.53 11.09
C HIS A 501 3.66 -9.63 10.59
N THR A 502 2.87 -10.23 11.48
CA THR A 502 1.89 -11.28 11.16
C THR A 502 0.47 -10.73 10.95
N GLY A 503 0.30 -9.40 10.97
CA GLY A 503 -1.00 -8.75 10.82
C GLY A 503 -1.84 -8.71 12.11
N GLY A 504 -1.32 -9.21 13.24
CA GLY A 504 -2.02 -9.21 14.53
C GLY A 504 -2.17 -7.84 15.21
N GLY A 505 -1.56 -6.79 14.67
CA GLY A 505 -1.60 -5.43 15.25
C GLY A 505 -3.02 -4.87 15.40
N GLU A 506 -3.87 -5.02 14.37
CA GLU A 506 -5.27 -4.57 14.43
C GLU A 506 -6.07 -5.34 15.49
N HIS A 507 -5.76 -6.63 15.66
CA HIS A 507 -6.44 -7.49 16.60
C HIS A 507 -6.07 -7.13 18.04
N LEU A 508 -4.78 -6.90 18.30
CA LEU A 508 -4.30 -6.44 19.61
C LEU A 508 -4.84 -5.04 19.95
N SER A 509 -4.87 -4.13 18.97
CA SER A 509 -5.46 -2.79 19.13
C SER A 509 -6.92 -2.88 19.56
N ARG A 510 -7.70 -3.78 18.95
CA ARG A 510 -9.10 -4.02 19.32
C ARG A 510 -9.25 -4.59 20.73
N LEU A 511 -8.38 -5.52 21.15
CA LEU A 511 -8.40 -6.04 22.53
C LEU A 511 -8.17 -4.94 23.56
N ILE A 512 -7.25 -4.00 23.30
CA ILE A 512 -7.01 -2.84 24.16
C ILE A 512 -8.25 -1.94 24.20
N ARG A 513 -8.78 -1.58 23.02
CA ARG A 513 -9.96 -0.71 22.88
C ARG A 513 -11.21 -1.25 23.57
N GLU A 514 -11.41 -2.57 23.53
CA GLU A 514 -12.56 -3.25 24.16
C GLU A 514 -12.34 -3.59 25.64
N GLY A 515 -11.23 -3.11 26.23
CA GLY A 515 -10.95 -3.19 27.66
C GLY A 515 -10.45 -4.54 28.15
N TYR A 516 -9.96 -5.42 27.27
CA TYR A 516 -9.40 -6.72 27.66
C TYR A 516 -7.95 -6.64 28.14
N VAL A 517 -7.27 -5.49 28.00
CA VAL A 517 -5.85 -5.31 28.31
C VAL A 517 -5.68 -4.12 29.27
N GLN A 518 -5.02 -4.35 30.40
CA GLN A 518 -4.80 -3.35 31.44
C GLN A 518 -3.35 -2.87 31.56
N ALA A 519 -2.39 -3.58 30.95
CA ALA A 519 -1.03 -3.09 30.78
C ALA A 519 -0.35 -3.76 29.57
N LEU A 520 0.51 -3.03 28.87
CA LEU A 520 1.30 -3.53 27.75
C LEU A 520 2.81 -3.47 28.06
N LEU A 521 3.49 -4.59 27.89
CA LEU A 521 4.93 -4.72 28.11
C LEU A 521 5.60 -5.10 26.79
N GLY A 522 6.64 -4.37 26.38
CA GLY A 522 7.30 -4.61 25.11
C GLY A 522 8.70 -4.02 25.03
N GLY A 523 9.26 -3.99 23.82
CA GLY A 523 10.51 -3.30 23.53
C GLY A 523 10.33 -2.19 22.50
N ASN A 524 11.41 -1.49 22.18
CA ASN A 524 11.42 -0.42 21.18
C ASN A 524 10.78 -0.87 19.84
N ALA A 525 11.13 -2.07 19.37
CA ALA A 525 10.73 -2.57 18.06
C ALA A 525 9.22 -2.70 17.86
N ILE A 526 8.46 -3.24 18.83
CA ILE A 526 7.00 -3.40 18.64
C ILE A 526 6.32 -2.04 18.49
N ALA A 527 6.72 -1.05 19.30
CA ALA A 527 6.16 0.29 19.24
C ALA A 527 6.50 0.97 17.89
N VAL A 528 7.75 0.86 17.44
CA VAL A 528 8.18 1.41 16.14
C VAL A 528 7.38 0.78 14.99
N HIS A 529 7.27 -0.55 14.95
CA HIS A 529 6.60 -1.23 13.84
C HIS A 529 5.07 -1.05 13.85
N ASP A 530 4.45 -0.95 15.02
CA ASP A 530 3.03 -0.59 15.12
C ASP A 530 2.79 0.80 14.51
N MET A 531 3.59 1.79 14.90
CA MET A 531 3.48 3.14 14.34
C MET A 531 3.85 3.18 12.86
N GLU A 532 4.85 2.42 12.41
CA GLU A 532 5.20 2.26 10.99
C GLU A 532 4.02 1.74 10.16
N GLN A 533 3.37 0.67 10.63
CA GLN A 533 2.22 0.08 9.94
C GLN A 533 1.08 1.09 9.81
N ASN A 534 0.76 1.80 10.89
CA ASN A 534 -0.38 2.71 10.92
C ASN A 534 -0.13 4.03 10.18
N MET A 535 1.12 4.45 10.05
CA MET A 535 1.48 5.71 9.39
C MET A 535 1.86 5.53 7.91
N MET A 536 2.49 4.40 7.57
CA MET A 536 3.08 4.16 6.25
C MET A 536 2.54 2.90 5.55
N GLY A 537 1.77 2.05 6.25
CA GLY A 537 1.27 0.79 5.70
C GLY A 537 2.30 -0.35 5.63
N THR A 538 3.51 -0.15 6.19
CA THR A 538 4.61 -1.13 6.13
C THR A 538 5.09 -1.55 7.53
N SER A 539 5.74 -2.70 7.61
CA SER A 539 6.44 -3.16 8.81
C SER A 539 7.80 -3.77 8.45
N LEU A 540 8.91 -3.17 8.88
CA LEU A 540 10.27 -3.49 8.38
C LEU A 540 10.37 -3.43 6.85
N GLY A 541 9.59 -2.55 6.23
CA GLY A 541 9.49 -2.52 4.78
C GLY A 541 8.80 -3.73 4.17
N VAL A 542 7.99 -4.51 4.89
CA VAL A 542 7.04 -5.45 4.28
C VAL A 542 5.69 -4.74 4.16
N ASP A 543 5.07 -4.80 2.99
CA ASP A 543 3.70 -4.31 2.82
C ASP A 543 2.74 -5.29 3.51
N MET A 544 2.02 -4.80 4.51
CA MET A 544 1.20 -5.66 5.38
C MET A 544 -0.04 -6.22 4.69
N GLN A 545 -0.50 -5.61 3.58
CA GLN A 545 -1.62 -6.14 2.82
C GLN A 545 -1.18 -7.27 1.88
N ARG A 546 0.06 -7.20 1.37
CA ARG A 546 0.58 -8.14 0.37
C ARG A 546 1.43 -9.26 0.96
N GLY A 547 2.00 -9.08 2.15
CA GLY A 547 2.96 -10.01 2.74
C GLY A 547 4.28 -10.11 1.97
N VAL A 548 4.58 -9.15 1.09
CA VAL A 548 5.83 -9.10 0.31
C VAL A 548 6.74 -7.97 0.78
N ALA A 549 8.05 -8.22 0.74
CA ALA A 549 9.04 -7.23 1.08
C ALA A 549 9.04 -6.09 0.04
N VAL A 550 8.88 -4.86 0.53
CA VAL A 550 9.16 -3.60 -0.15
C VAL A 550 10.65 -3.30 0.06
N ARG A 551 11.44 -3.41 -1.01
CA ARG A 551 12.84 -3.00 -0.95
C ARG A 551 12.93 -1.52 -0.57
N GLY A 552 13.90 -1.15 0.28
CA GLY A 552 14.05 0.22 0.80
C GLY A 552 13.14 0.60 1.97
N GLY A 553 12.17 -0.23 2.37
CA GLY A 553 11.26 0.09 3.47
C GLY A 553 11.90 0.14 4.86
N HIS A 554 13.19 -0.21 4.99
CA HIS A 554 13.98 0.13 6.17
C HIS A 554 14.04 1.66 6.45
N ARG A 555 13.72 2.51 5.47
CA ARG A 555 13.63 3.97 5.69
C ARG A 555 12.39 4.37 6.50
N HIS A 556 11.28 3.63 6.36
CA HIS A 556 10.00 4.02 6.96
C HIS A 556 10.06 4.02 8.48
N HIS A 557 10.65 2.98 9.08
CA HIS A 557 10.78 2.91 10.53
C HIS A 557 11.72 3.99 11.09
N LEU A 558 12.79 4.37 10.37
CA LEU A 558 13.66 5.49 10.75
C LEU A 558 12.93 6.84 10.72
N LYS A 559 12.06 7.06 9.72
CA LYS A 559 11.21 8.25 9.64
C LYS A 559 10.26 8.33 10.84
N VAL A 560 9.66 7.20 11.22
CA VAL A 560 8.80 7.08 12.42
C VAL A 560 9.59 7.37 13.70
N ILE A 561 10.76 6.75 13.88
CA ILE A 561 11.63 6.99 15.04
C ILE A 561 11.97 8.48 15.14
N ASN A 562 12.43 9.09 14.05
CA ASN A 562 12.81 10.50 14.03
C ASN A 562 11.62 11.41 14.36
N MET A 563 10.44 11.11 13.81
CA MET A 563 9.22 11.87 14.06
C MET A 563 8.80 11.80 15.53
N ILE A 564 8.76 10.60 16.14
CA ILE A 564 8.39 10.47 17.55
C ILE A 564 9.39 11.17 18.47
N ARG A 565 10.69 11.12 18.14
CA ARG A 565 11.72 11.90 18.85
C ARG A 565 11.51 13.41 18.73
N ARG A 566 11.02 13.90 17.59
CA ARG A 566 10.63 15.30 17.39
C ARG A 566 9.46 15.72 18.28
N TYR A 567 8.39 14.91 18.33
CA TYR A 567 7.27 15.15 19.25
C TYR A 567 7.66 14.99 20.72
N GLY A 568 8.68 14.18 20.99
CA GLY A 568 9.31 13.98 22.29
C GLY A 568 8.78 12.79 23.07
N ASN A 569 7.62 12.24 22.73
CA ASN A 569 7.13 10.92 23.17
C ASN A 569 5.90 10.48 22.34
N ILE A 570 5.48 9.23 22.50
CA ILE A 570 4.32 8.65 21.80
C ILE A 570 3.02 9.39 22.16
N ALA A 571 2.81 9.72 23.43
CA ALA A 571 1.58 10.37 23.88
C ALA A 571 1.34 11.73 23.18
N LYS A 572 2.37 12.56 23.06
CA LYS A 572 2.31 13.85 22.35
C LYS A 572 2.03 13.69 20.87
N ALA A 573 2.56 12.64 20.23
CA ALA A 573 2.26 12.35 18.84
C ALA A 573 0.78 11.99 18.62
N VAL A 574 0.16 11.27 19.57
CA VAL A 574 -1.28 10.98 19.57
C VAL A 574 -2.10 12.25 19.84
N GLU A 575 -1.73 13.04 20.85
CA GLU A 575 -2.42 14.30 21.21
C GLU A 575 -2.44 15.31 20.07
N GLN A 576 -1.35 15.38 19.28
CA GLN A 576 -1.21 16.28 18.14
C GLN A 576 -1.74 15.70 16.82
N GLY A 577 -2.33 14.50 16.84
CA GLY A 577 -2.94 13.87 15.67
C GLY A 577 -1.94 13.34 14.62
N ALA A 578 -0.68 13.14 15.00
CA ALA A 578 0.34 12.53 14.15
C ALA A 578 0.25 10.99 14.12
N LEU A 579 -0.29 10.39 15.20
CA LEU A 579 -0.59 8.96 15.28
C LEU A 579 -2.09 8.79 15.57
N ASN A 580 -2.82 8.14 14.67
CA ASN A 580 -4.29 8.13 14.67
C ASN A 580 -4.91 6.73 14.82
N SER A 581 -4.11 5.68 14.84
CA SER A 581 -4.53 4.28 15.00
C SER A 581 -3.35 3.41 15.43
N GLY A 582 -3.63 2.16 15.83
CA GLY A 582 -2.62 1.18 16.23
C GLY A 582 -2.61 0.85 17.72
N VAL A 583 -1.74 -0.10 18.10
CA VAL A 583 -1.59 -0.60 19.46
C VAL A 583 -1.19 0.53 20.41
N MET A 584 -0.18 1.31 20.03
CA MET A 584 0.32 2.42 20.86
C MET A 584 -0.69 3.56 20.95
N TYR A 585 -1.45 3.81 19.87
CA TYR A 585 -2.55 4.79 19.88
C TYR A 585 -3.64 4.39 20.88
N GLU A 586 -4.11 3.14 20.82
CA GLU A 586 -5.17 2.65 21.71
C GLU A 586 -4.69 2.64 23.17
N CYS A 587 -3.42 2.32 23.45
CA CYS A 587 -2.85 2.45 24.78
C CYS A 587 -2.97 3.88 25.33
N VAL A 588 -2.58 4.88 24.55
CA VAL A 588 -2.67 6.29 24.97
C VAL A 588 -4.13 6.73 25.14
N ARG A 589 -5.01 6.39 24.19
CA ARG A 589 -6.42 6.80 24.20
C ARG A 589 -7.23 6.16 25.33
N ALA A 590 -6.97 4.88 25.62
CA ALA A 590 -7.65 4.14 26.69
C ALA A 590 -6.98 4.34 28.06
N GLY A 591 -5.85 5.04 28.14
CA GLY A 591 -5.09 5.22 29.38
C GLY A 591 -4.46 3.91 29.88
N VAL A 592 -4.16 2.97 28.99
CA VAL A 592 -3.51 1.70 29.32
C VAL A 592 -2.00 1.95 29.45
N PRO A 593 -1.40 1.74 30.65
CA PRO A 593 0.02 1.95 30.85
C PRO A 593 0.83 0.96 30.04
N PHE A 594 1.96 1.43 29.51
CA PHE A 594 2.92 0.60 28.82
C PHE A 594 4.36 0.86 29.29
N SER A 595 5.21 -0.16 29.23
CA SER A 595 6.65 -0.02 29.47
C SER A 595 7.42 -0.67 28.32
N LEU A 596 8.33 0.12 27.74
CA LEU A 596 9.19 -0.29 26.63
C LEU A 596 10.61 -0.51 27.14
N ALA A 597 10.98 -1.76 27.42
CA ALA A 597 12.32 -2.10 27.87
C ALA A 597 13.33 -2.05 26.72
N GLY A 598 14.42 -1.30 26.92
CA GLY A 598 15.50 -1.16 25.94
C GLY A 598 16.26 -2.47 25.68
N SER A 599 16.95 -2.52 24.54
CA SER A 599 17.81 -3.63 24.15
C SER A 599 19.01 -3.16 23.34
N ILE A 600 20.02 -4.02 23.21
CA ILE A 600 21.26 -3.68 22.48
C ILE A 600 21.05 -3.46 20.97
N ARG A 601 19.92 -3.92 20.42
CA ARG A 601 19.60 -3.82 18.99
C ARG A 601 18.72 -2.63 18.63
N ASP A 602 18.41 -1.75 19.58
CA ASP A 602 17.41 -0.70 19.36
C ASP A 602 17.92 0.43 18.46
N ASP A 603 17.14 0.75 17.43
CA ASP A 603 17.30 1.93 16.58
C ASP A 603 16.57 3.14 17.18
N GLY A 604 17.22 4.31 17.15
CA GLY A 604 16.78 5.52 17.86
C GLY A 604 17.50 5.70 19.20
N PRO A 605 16.96 5.20 20.32
CA PRO A 605 15.62 4.60 20.50
C PRO A 605 14.51 5.66 20.52
N LEU A 606 13.25 5.23 20.63
CA LEU A 606 12.13 6.11 20.98
C LEU A 606 12.37 6.77 22.35
N PRO A 607 11.87 8.00 22.59
CA PRO A 607 12.01 8.66 23.89
C PRO A 607 11.39 7.89 25.06
N ASP A 608 10.32 7.13 24.78
CA ASP A 608 9.59 6.29 25.74
C ASP A 608 10.35 5.00 26.13
N THR A 609 11.40 4.64 25.40
CA THR A 609 12.15 3.40 25.64
C THR A 609 13.09 3.57 26.84
N GLN A 610 12.91 2.73 27.87
CA GLN A 610 13.73 2.71 29.07
C GLN A 610 15.05 1.97 28.82
N MET A 611 16.14 2.72 28.63
CA MET A 611 17.48 2.16 28.39
C MET A 611 18.20 1.74 29.67
N ASP A 612 17.76 2.20 30.84
CA ASP A 612 18.23 1.69 32.13
C ASP A 612 17.45 0.41 32.48
N LEU A 613 18.07 -0.75 32.21
CA LEU A 613 17.41 -2.05 32.38
C LEU A 613 17.02 -2.36 33.82
N ILE A 614 17.67 -1.73 34.81
CA ILE A 614 17.29 -1.89 36.21
C ILE A 614 15.94 -1.20 36.45
N LYS A 615 15.76 0.01 35.92
CA LYS A 615 14.47 0.72 35.96
C LYS A 615 13.42 0.01 35.13
N ALA A 616 13.76 -0.49 33.94
CA ALA A 616 12.83 -1.24 33.10
C ALA A 616 12.27 -2.47 33.82
N GLN A 617 13.10 -3.22 34.55
CA GLN A 617 12.65 -4.34 35.37
C GLN A 617 11.74 -3.90 36.53
N GLN A 618 12.04 -2.78 37.19
CA GLN A 618 11.20 -2.22 38.24
C GLN A 618 9.82 -1.80 37.71
N GLU A 619 9.78 -1.12 36.56
CA GLU A 619 8.54 -0.73 35.89
C GLU A 619 7.71 -1.95 35.48
N TYR A 620 8.34 -2.96 34.88
CA TYR A 620 7.70 -4.24 34.55
C TYR A 620 7.09 -4.88 35.79
N ALA A 621 7.87 -5.03 36.87
CA ALA A 621 7.41 -5.62 38.11
C ALA A 621 6.21 -4.87 38.70
N GLN A 622 6.22 -3.53 38.65
CA GLN A 622 5.11 -2.69 39.10
C GLN A 622 3.86 -2.92 38.25
N LEU A 623 3.99 -2.95 36.93
CA LEU A 623 2.86 -3.18 36.02
C LEU A 623 2.30 -4.60 36.12
N LEU A 624 3.09 -5.59 36.56
CA LEU A 624 2.64 -6.97 36.79
C LEU A 624 1.88 -7.17 38.10
N GLN A 625 1.95 -6.25 39.06
CA GLN A 625 1.28 -6.41 40.35
C GLN A 625 -0.24 -6.54 40.17
N GLY A 626 -0.81 -7.59 40.78
CA GLY A 626 -2.23 -7.88 40.73
C GLY A 626 -2.74 -8.39 39.38
N ALA A 627 -1.86 -8.87 38.49
CA ALA A 627 -2.29 -9.51 37.24
C ALA A 627 -2.98 -10.85 37.52
N ASP A 628 -4.17 -11.05 36.94
CA ASP A 628 -4.91 -12.32 36.96
C ASP A 628 -4.46 -13.23 35.79
N MET A 629 -4.09 -12.61 34.67
CA MET A 629 -3.64 -13.30 33.46
C MET A 629 -2.54 -12.50 32.73
N ILE A 630 -1.57 -13.21 32.17
CA ILE A 630 -0.53 -12.67 31.30
C ILE A 630 -0.59 -13.35 29.95
N LEU A 631 -0.79 -12.56 28.90
CA LEU A 631 -0.77 -13.01 27.51
C LEU A 631 0.60 -12.69 26.89
N MET A 632 1.36 -13.72 26.55
CA MET A 632 2.72 -13.60 26.02
C MET A 632 2.73 -13.88 24.51
N LEU A 633 2.91 -12.84 23.71
CA LEU A 633 2.73 -12.84 22.27
C LEU A 633 4.07 -12.67 21.53
N SER A 634 4.70 -13.81 21.21
CA SER A 634 5.91 -13.92 20.37
C SER A 634 7.03 -12.94 20.76
N SER A 635 7.31 -12.87 22.06
CA SER A 635 8.26 -11.92 22.66
C SER A 635 9.30 -12.60 23.55
N MET A 636 9.98 -13.64 23.05
CA MET A 636 10.87 -14.53 23.82
C MET A 636 11.60 -13.87 25.01
N LEU A 637 12.39 -12.82 24.78
CA LEU A 637 13.18 -12.17 25.84
C LEU A 637 12.29 -11.49 26.91
N HIS A 638 11.25 -10.76 26.49
CA HIS A 638 10.33 -10.10 27.41
C HIS A 638 9.45 -11.11 28.14
N SER A 639 8.95 -12.14 27.45
CA SER A 639 8.14 -13.22 28.04
C SER A 639 8.90 -13.96 29.14
N ILE A 640 10.18 -14.28 28.91
CA ILE A 640 11.03 -14.91 29.92
C ILE A 640 11.27 -13.96 31.10
N GLY A 641 11.53 -12.68 30.84
CA GLY A 641 11.69 -11.67 31.88
C GLY A 641 10.45 -11.57 32.77
N VAL A 642 9.26 -11.48 32.15
CA VAL A 642 7.98 -11.42 32.86
C VAL A 642 7.68 -12.70 33.62
N GLY A 643 7.91 -13.88 33.03
CA GLY A 643 7.76 -15.15 33.73
C GLY A 643 8.59 -15.23 35.01
N ASN A 644 9.78 -14.63 35.05
CA ASN A 644 10.63 -14.60 36.26
C ASN A 644 10.11 -13.66 37.36
N MET A 645 9.35 -12.63 36.98
CA MET A 645 8.81 -11.62 37.90
C MET A 645 7.40 -11.97 38.38
N THR A 646 6.80 -13.03 37.85
CA THR A 646 5.40 -13.39 38.08
C THR A 646 5.29 -14.47 39.17
N PRO A 647 4.49 -14.26 40.23
CA PRO A 647 4.23 -15.29 41.23
C PRO A 647 3.33 -16.41 40.69
N ALA A 648 3.30 -17.56 41.36
CA ALA A 648 2.31 -18.61 41.07
C ALA A 648 0.88 -18.11 41.38
N GLY A 649 -0.14 -18.68 40.73
CA GLY A 649 -1.53 -18.22 40.85
C GLY A 649 -1.96 -17.27 39.71
N VAL A 650 -1.03 -16.82 38.88
CA VAL A 650 -1.28 -15.99 37.70
C VAL A 650 -1.32 -16.89 36.47
N LYS A 651 -2.41 -16.81 35.71
CA LYS A 651 -2.54 -17.58 34.47
C LYS A 651 -1.60 -17.05 33.41
N MET A 652 -0.86 -17.92 32.75
CA MET A 652 0.07 -17.52 31.70
C MET A 652 -0.27 -18.22 30.39
N VAL A 653 -0.48 -17.44 29.34
CA VAL A 653 -0.75 -17.95 28.00
C VAL A 653 0.40 -17.54 27.09
N CYS A 654 1.18 -18.51 26.61
CA CYS A 654 2.33 -18.27 25.76
C CYS A 654 2.05 -18.70 24.32
N VAL A 655 2.18 -17.75 23.38
CA VAL A 655 1.97 -17.96 21.96
C VAL A 655 3.23 -17.58 21.19
N ASP A 656 3.89 -18.57 20.60
CA ASP A 656 5.08 -18.36 19.78
C ASP A 656 5.18 -19.45 18.72
N ILE A 657 5.59 -19.10 17.50
CA ILE A 657 5.77 -20.08 16.42
C ILE A 657 6.94 -21.02 16.69
N ASN A 658 7.91 -20.60 17.52
CA ASN A 658 9.04 -21.41 17.91
C ASN A 658 8.70 -22.24 19.16
N PRO A 659 8.60 -23.58 19.04
CA PRO A 659 8.25 -24.45 20.16
C PRO A 659 9.26 -24.34 21.32
N ALA A 660 10.54 -24.02 21.06
CA ALA A 660 11.54 -23.91 22.10
C ALA A 660 11.25 -22.75 23.08
N VAL A 661 10.61 -21.67 22.62
CA VAL A 661 10.21 -20.54 23.47
C VAL A 661 9.04 -20.95 24.36
N VAL A 662 8.04 -21.60 23.77
CA VAL A 662 6.84 -22.08 24.47
C VAL A 662 7.21 -23.11 25.54
N THR A 663 8.05 -24.08 25.22
CA THR A 663 8.53 -25.09 26.17
C THR A 663 9.31 -24.45 27.32
N LYS A 664 10.21 -23.50 27.04
CA LYS A 664 10.98 -22.82 28.09
C LYS A 664 10.13 -22.05 29.10
N LEU A 665 8.97 -21.56 28.69
CA LEU A 665 8.05 -20.82 29.56
C LEU A 665 7.13 -21.77 30.32
N SER A 666 6.70 -22.85 29.66
CA SER A 666 5.89 -23.92 30.28
C SER A 666 6.69 -24.69 31.35
N ASP A 667 7.99 -24.89 31.14
CA ASP A 667 8.87 -25.62 32.05
C ASP A 667 9.23 -24.86 33.35
N ARG A 668 8.92 -23.55 33.44
CA ARG A 668 9.23 -22.72 34.63
C ARG A 668 8.20 -22.87 35.77
N GLY A 669 7.54 -24.03 35.86
CA GLY A 669 6.92 -24.52 37.09
C GLY A 669 5.55 -23.92 37.45
N SER A 670 4.84 -23.31 36.51
CA SER A 670 3.45 -22.90 36.73
C SER A 670 2.50 -23.99 36.23
N VAL A 671 1.77 -24.61 37.17
CA VAL A 671 0.66 -25.53 36.90
C VAL A 671 -0.44 -24.86 36.04
N GLU A 672 -0.37 -23.54 35.89
CA GLU A 672 -1.35 -22.65 35.26
C GLU A 672 -0.85 -22.03 33.94
N SER A 673 0.18 -22.60 33.31
CA SER A 673 0.67 -22.17 31.99
C SER A 673 0.06 -22.96 30.84
N VAL A 674 -0.38 -22.23 29.80
CA VAL A 674 -0.87 -22.80 28.54
C VAL A 674 0.04 -22.32 27.40
N GLY A 675 0.65 -23.27 26.69
CA GLY A 675 1.53 -23.00 25.56
C GLY A 675 0.86 -23.32 24.23
N VAL A 676 0.92 -22.40 23.28
CA VAL A 676 0.40 -22.56 21.91
C VAL A 676 1.52 -22.29 20.91
N VAL A 677 1.86 -23.31 20.13
CA VAL A 677 2.80 -23.17 19.02
C VAL A 677 2.00 -22.87 17.76
N THR A 678 1.97 -21.60 17.35
CA THR A 678 1.21 -21.15 16.17
C THR A 678 1.65 -19.74 15.75
N ASP A 679 1.16 -19.28 14.60
CA ASP A 679 1.27 -17.89 14.18
C ASP A 679 0.47 -16.98 15.12
N VAL A 680 1.11 -15.93 15.64
CA VAL A 680 0.49 -15.07 16.66
C VAL A 680 -0.62 -14.17 16.09
N GLY A 681 -0.53 -13.78 14.81
CA GLY A 681 -1.58 -13.06 14.12
C GLY A 681 -2.83 -13.92 13.96
N LEU A 682 -2.66 -15.16 13.51
CA LEU A 682 -3.74 -16.15 13.43
C LEU A 682 -4.39 -16.40 14.80
N PHE A 683 -3.59 -16.58 15.85
CA PHE A 683 -4.10 -16.75 17.21
C PHE A 683 -4.97 -15.56 17.64
N LEU A 684 -4.50 -14.32 17.43
CA LEU A 684 -5.25 -13.11 17.78
C LEU A 684 -6.53 -12.96 16.94
N SER A 685 -6.50 -13.35 15.67
CA SER A 685 -7.66 -13.33 14.78
C SER A 685 -8.76 -14.27 15.29
N LEU A 686 -8.41 -15.52 15.55
CA LEU A 686 -9.33 -16.52 16.11
C LEU A 686 -9.85 -16.10 17.49
N LEU A 687 -8.98 -15.49 18.32
CA LEU A 687 -9.35 -15.01 19.65
C LEU A 687 -10.44 -13.93 19.58
N LEU A 688 -10.32 -12.96 18.68
CA LEU A 688 -11.35 -11.95 18.49
C LEU A 688 -12.64 -12.52 17.91
N GLN A 689 -12.56 -13.39 16.90
CA GLN A 689 -13.74 -14.05 16.35
C GLN A 689 -14.50 -14.82 17.44
N GLN A 690 -13.79 -15.44 18.36
CA GLN A 690 -14.39 -16.17 19.47
C GLN A 690 -14.95 -15.23 20.56
N LEU A 691 -14.28 -14.13 20.87
CA LEU A 691 -14.80 -13.09 21.76
C LEU A 691 -16.10 -12.50 21.22
N ASP A 692 -16.19 -12.23 19.91
CA ASP A 692 -17.39 -11.73 19.23
C ASP A 692 -18.57 -12.69 19.36
N ARG A 693 -18.31 -14.00 19.24
CA ARG A 693 -19.33 -15.04 19.48
C ARG A 693 -19.81 -15.06 20.93
N LEU A 694 -18.95 -14.76 21.90
CA LEU A 694 -19.30 -14.75 23.32
C LEU A 694 -20.08 -13.49 23.72
N THR A 695 -19.83 -12.36 23.08
CA THR A 695 -20.47 -11.06 23.39
C THR A 695 -21.75 -10.79 22.57
N SER A 696 -21.93 -11.46 21.44
CA SER A 696 -23.17 -11.39 20.66
C SER A 696 -24.31 -12.14 21.39
N PRO A 697 -25.49 -11.51 21.62
CA PRO A 697 -26.63 -12.21 22.19
C PRO A 697 -27.02 -13.40 21.29
N TYR A 698 -27.33 -14.55 21.90
CA TYR A 698 -28.01 -15.64 21.19
C TYR A 698 -29.27 -15.08 20.54
N HIS A 699 -29.32 -15.04 19.20
CA HIS A 699 -30.59 -14.97 18.49
C HIS A 699 -31.30 -16.28 18.74
N VAL A 700 -32.12 -16.32 19.80
CA VAL A 700 -33.14 -17.35 19.94
C VAL A 700 -34.05 -17.18 18.74
N ALA A 701 -33.90 -18.06 17.75
CA ALA A 701 -34.87 -18.20 16.69
C ALA A 701 -36.24 -18.27 17.36
N GLN A 702 -37.11 -17.29 17.10
CA GLN A 702 -38.48 -17.34 17.57
C GLN A 702 -39.12 -18.58 16.95
N MET A 703 -39.18 -19.66 17.73
CA MET A 703 -40.19 -20.69 17.54
C MET A 703 -41.52 -20.04 17.96
N VAL A 704 -42.34 -19.68 16.99
CA VAL A 704 -43.68 -20.22 16.69
C VAL A 704 -44.18 -19.56 15.41
#